data_AF-A0A6I2MHY3-F1
#
_entry.id   AF-A0A6I2MHY3-F1
#
_cell.length_a   1.000
_cell.length_b   1.000
_cell.length_c   1.000
_cell.angle_alpha   90.00
_cell.angle_beta   90.00
_cell.angle_gamma   90.00
#
_symmetry.space_group_name_H-M   'P 1'
#
loop_
_entity.id
_entity.type
_entity.pdbx_description
1 polymer ?
#
loop_
_entity_poly.entity_id
_entity_poly.type
_entity_poly.pdbx_seq_one_letter_code
_entity_poly.pdbx_strand_id
1 'polypeptide(L)'
;MSFLAKLFINGRAINVLDTNIQFYQQIDPDSFKPATLPRGGVFSLTIEADGTTDLLGLALSPDTMCEGYIRFYRRDGMSKLVDYEFFDTYIVNYQREFTAFNGEPAIDSFVLSPGILRIGDMVFEKWWKMTDLDREKVEATPVPLVLRPKLSSIKWKNNDGETIDETTYGQKVALEIAVANPDGGSVEITIEKEDGTEFEKGQKTLSFTEYLTEEGTAQLNTLKIKNEWEEFRVADVDGLVAKVSHKGTGKTSSALQLVPPPKVIVDFRPNKGYDGEYGFDFIRDKKVKNDKLTYKDILGTNYEYDKTKKKWVEKFKKYPDDKKYDSLKDDQYKTVTFPWYKDGNGKEIEYIQSWLTIYPNDSQKLSLQIETVENPKKLDLTLDYDKSFFKLNTDKVPAQSKGKKHLDDHLIIECLKEFSTDQTIKVMYKKEQLGQLNILKNDKASRKKVEVVFVEVKTHLNIKKSTKEGKSTGKKPFLKKYLKQALIKPTIVVTPLDLTTDKNFNKKFAGKGKGYIDERTGLHDYLNKKMDKKYKDFLKVYFIGDKCPTFNKAGTEDGRINGQAKDINSDAVVLFQGHNTSTTAHEALHALGLYHTFSPSKSHPYSYKKGETYNIMDYSHQSKYGSKKRILTWLWQWKKLWNNPLIKLE
;
A
#
# COMPACT_ATOMS: atom_id res chain seq x y z
N MET A 1 20.97 27.89 -42.66
CA MET A 1 21.79 27.78 -41.44
C MET A 1 22.80 28.90 -41.45
N SER A 2 22.95 29.62 -40.34
CA SER A 2 23.98 30.64 -40.15
C SER A 2 25.37 30.00 -40.27
N PHE A 3 26.38 30.78 -40.69
CA PHE A 3 27.76 30.31 -40.65
C PHE A 3 28.15 30.06 -39.18
N LEU A 4 28.75 28.89 -38.90
CA LEU A 4 29.26 28.55 -37.59
C LEU A 4 30.73 28.97 -37.51
N ALA A 5 31.11 29.65 -36.43
CA ALA A 5 32.49 29.98 -36.13
C ALA A 5 32.82 29.57 -34.68
N LYS A 6 34.01 29.00 -34.45
CA LYS A 6 34.48 28.62 -33.11
C LYS A 6 35.89 29.11 -32.85
N LEU A 7 36.10 29.69 -31.67
CA LEU A 7 37.40 30.10 -31.15
C LEU A 7 38.05 28.90 -30.44
N PHE A 8 39.30 28.63 -30.78
CA PHE A 8 40.16 27.64 -30.11
C PHE A 8 41.32 28.36 -29.42
N ILE A 9 41.31 28.34 -28.09
CA ILE A 9 42.30 29.00 -27.23
C ILE A 9 42.30 28.31 -25.87
N ASN A 10 43.46 28.21 -25.21
CA ASN A 10 43.61 27.57 -23.88
C ASN A 10 42.98 26.17 -23.77
N GLY A 11 43.02 25.37 -24.85
CA GLY A 11 42.44 24.02 -24.88
C GLY A 11 40.91 23.96 -24.95
N ARG A 12 40.25 25.10 -25.15
CA ARG A 12 38.79 25.23 -25.23
C ARG A 12 38.33 25.48 -26.66
N ALA A 13 37.08 25.13 -26.93
CA ALA A 13 36.38 25.46 -28.17
C ALA A 13 35.11 26.26 -27.83
N ILE A 14 35.10 27.55 -28.14
CA ILE A 14 34.07 28.51 -27.73
C ILE A 14 33.28 28.96 -28.96
N ASN A 15 31.96 29.03 -28.87
CA ASN A 15 31.12 29.49 -29.98
C ASN A 15 31.26 31.00 -30.19
N VAL A 16 31.51 31.43 -31.42
CA VAL A 16 31.65 32.85 -31.78
C VAL A 16 30.35 33.38 -32.36
N LEU A 17 29.83 34.44 -31.76
CA LEU A 17 28.59 35.10 -32.18
C LEU A 17 28.85 36.16 -33.25
N ASP A 18 29.92 36.94 -33.08
CA ASP A 18 30.34 37.96 -34.04
C ASP A 18 31.87 38.13 -34.01
N THR A 19 32.45 38.49 -35.16
CA THR A 19 33.84 38.90 -35.23
C THR A 19 34.06 39.84 -36.40
N ASN A 20 34.84 40.90 -36.16
CA ASN A 20 35.17 41.90 -37.17
C ASN A 20 36.67 42.16 -37.19
N ILE A 21 37.27 42.05 -38.38
CA ILE A 21 38.66 42.36 -38.64
C ILE A 21 38.79 43.38 -39.78
N GLN A 22 39.71 44.33 -39.62
CA GLN A 22 39.95 45.37 -40.61
C GLN A 22 41.45 45.58 -40.87
N PHE A 23 41.76 45.84 -42.15
CA PHE A 23 43.06 46.33 -42.61
C PHE A 23 42.84 47.62 -43.41
N TYR A 24 43.77 48.56 -43.30
CA TYR A 24 43.70 49.85 -43.99
C TYR A 24 45.09 50.40 -44.30
N GLN A 25 45.18 51.25 -45.32
CA GLN A 25 46.37 52.02 -45.68
C GLN A 25 45.99 53.49 -45.77
N GLN A 26 46.88 54.38 -45.33
CA GLN A 26 46.70 55.80 -45.64
C GLN A 26 46.93 56.01 -47.13
N ILE A 27 46.08 56.83 -47.74
CA ILE A 27 46.24 57.28 -49.12
C ILE A 27 46.86 58.67 -49.12
N ASP A 28 47.75 58.91 -50.07
CA ASP A 28 48.29 60.23 -50.35
C ASP A 28 47.15 61.13 -50.87
N PRO A 29 46.88 62.30 -50.26
CA PRO A 29 45.72 63.13 -50.63
C PRO A 29 45.74 63.66 -52.06
N ASP A 30 46.93 63.80 -52.66
CA ASP A 30 47.10 64.41 -53.98
C ASP A 30 47.12 63.37 -55.11
N SER A 31 47.74 62.21 -54.86
CA SER A 31 47.90 61.14 -55.86
C SER A 31 46.92 59.96 -55.68
N PHE A 32 46.21 59.89 -54.55
CA PHE A 32 45.32 58.79 -54.15
C PHE A 32 46.00 57.40 -54.12
N LYS A 33 47.34 57.35 -54.13
CA LYS A 33 48.13 56.11 -54.02
C LYS A 33 48.38 55.76 -52.54
N PRO A 34 48.64 54.48 -52.19
CA PRO A 34 49.00 54.11 -50.83
C PRO A 34 50.27 54.84 -50.35
N ALA A 35 50.16 55.59 -49.25
CA ALA A 35 51.24 56.37 -48.64
C ALA A 35 51.95 55.63 -47.49
N THR A 36 51.32 54.60 -46.93
CA THR A 36 51.88 53.81 -45.82
C THR A 36 51.76 52.32 -46.06
N LEU A 37 52.57 51.54 -45.34
CA LEU A 37 52.37 50.10 -45.19
C LEU A 37 50.96 49.79 -44.65
N PRO A 38 50.36 48.63 -45.01
CA PRO A 38 49.11 48.17 -44.43
C PRO A 38 49.18 48.14 -42.90
N ARG A 39 48.18 48.72 -42.26
CA ARG A 39 47.96 48.70 -40.82
C ARG A 39 46.65 47.96 -40.53
N GLY A 40 46.54 47.38 -39.34
CA GLY A 40 45.34 46.65 -38.93
C GLY A 40 45.68 45.32 -38.28
N GLY A 41 44.85 44.31 -38.55
CA GLY A 41 44.97 42.98 -37.97
C GLY A 41 44.49 42.88 -36.52
N VAL A 42 44.09 44.00 -35.91
CA VAL A 42 43.33 44.01 -34.66
C VAL A 42 41.89 43.62 -34.99
N PHE A 43 41.32 42.70 -34.23
CA PHE A 43 39.96 42.21 -34.48
C PHE A 43 39.14 42.17 -33.19
N SER A 44 37.83 42.30 -33.35
CA SER A 44 36.86 42.13 -32.27
C SER A 44 36.26 40.74 -32.30
N LEU A 45 35.86 40.24 -31.13
CA LEU A 45 35.29 38.93 -30.93
C LEU A 45 34.18 39.00 -29.88
N THR A 46 32.99 38.52 -30.25
CA THR A 46 31.83 38.43 -29.34
C THR A 46 31.48 36.97 -29.11
N ILE A 47 31.41 36.54 -27.85
CA ILE A 47 31.04 35.19 -27.43
C ILE A 47 29.89 35.23 -26.42
N GLU A 48 29.19 34.11 -26.25
CA GLU A 48 28.23 33.94 -25.15
C GLU A 48 28.98 33.76 -23.83
N ALA A 49 28.56 34.47 -22.77
CA ALA A 49 29.23 34.40 -21.48
C ALA A 49 28.99 33.03 -20.82
N ASP A 50 30.06 32.26 -20.60
CA ASP A 50 30.00 30.88 -20.10
C ASP A 50 30.50 30.71 -18.66
N GLY A 51 30.65 31.82 -17.93
CA GLY A 51 31.03 31.87 -16.52
C GLY A 51 32.52 31.64 -16.23
N THR A 52 33.34 31.41 -17.25
CA THR A 52 34.80 31.28 -17.10
C THR A 52 35.51 32.63 -17.13
N THR A 53 36.73 32.69 -16.60
CA THR A 53 37.50 33.94 -16.43
C THR A 53 38.90 33.88 -17.03
N ASP A 54 39.21 32.88 -17.86
CA ASP A 54 40.53 32.69 -18.46
C ASP A 54 40.87 33.79 -19.48
N LEU A 55 39.96 34.13 -20.40
CA LEU A 55 40.15 35.24 -21.35
C LEU A 55 40.12 36.59 -20.65
N LEU A 56 39.29 36.74 -19.61
CA LEU A 56 39.31 37.93 -18.76
C LEU A 56 40.66 38.09 -18.04
N GLY A 57 41.25 37.00 -17.57
CA GLY A 57 42.59 37.01 -16.98
C GLY A 57 43.65 37.51 -17.95
N LEU A 58 43.56 37.11 -19.23
CA LEU A 58 44.44 37.61 -20.30
C LEU A 58 44.19 39.10 -20.60
N ALA A 59 42.93 39.56 -20.61
CA ALA A 59 42.59 40.97 -20.82
C ALA A 59 43.08 41.90 -19.71
N LEU A 60 43.18 41.40 -18.48
CA LEU A 60 43.66 42.14 -17.32
C LEU A 60 45.18 42.03 -17.13
N SER A 61 45.85 41.15 -17.89
CA SER A 61 47.30 40.96 -17.80
C SER A 61 48.04 41.92 -18.72
N PRO A 62 49.00 42.73 -18.23
CA PRO A 62 49.68 43.73 -19.04
C PRO A 62 50.69 43.15 -20.03
N ASP A 63 51.22 41.95 -19.78
CA ASP A 63 52.38 41.39 -20.48
C ASP A 63 52.17 39.94 -20.97
N THR A 64 51.07 39.29 -20.60
CA THR A 64 50.79 37.91 -21.05
C THR A 64 50.22 37.88 -22.46
N MET A 65 50.96 37.24 -23.37
CA MET A 65 50.48 36.95 -24.72
C MET A 65 49.72 35.62 -24.78
N CYS A 66 48.78 35.51 -25.71
CA CYS A 66 48.10 34.27 -26.06
C CYS A 66 48.19 33.96 -27.54
N GLU A 67 47.83 32.72 -27.88
CA GLU A 67 47.75 32.23 -29.24
C GLU A 67 46.51 31.34 -29.40
N GLY A 68 46.06 31.20 -30.64
CA GLY A 68 44.87 30.43 -30.93
C GLY A 68 44.38 30.63 -32.36
N TYR A 69 43.19 30.15 -32.64
CA TYR A 69 42.58 30.35 -33.95
C TYR A 69 41.05 30.40 -33.90
N ILE A 70 40.47 31.14 -34.84
CA ILE A 70 39.03 31.13 -35.11
C ILE A 70 38.80 30.26 -36.34
N ARG A 71 38.06 29.16 -36.18
CA ARG A 71 37.66 28.29 -37.28
C ARG A 71 36.28 28.66 -37.78
N PHE A 72 36.20 29.05 -39.04
CA PHE A 72 34.95 29.17 -39.77
C PHE A 72 34.61 27.84 -40.43
N TYR A 73 33.37 27.39 -40.28
CA TYR A 73 32.86 26.19 -40.92
C TYR A 73 32.08 26.55 -42.20
N ARG A 74 32.02 25.62 -43.15
CA ARG A 74 31.13 25.72 -44.31
C ARG A 74 29.67 25.67 -43.82
N ARG A 75 28.73 25.98 -44.72
CA ARG A 75 27.28 25.95 -44.42
C ARG A 75 26.75 24.58 -43.97
N ASP A 76 27.52 23.52 -44.18
CA ASP A 76 27.23 22.17 -43.68
C ASP A 76 27.47 22.01 -42.17
N GLY A 77 28.12 22.99 -41.53
CA GLY A 77 28.46 22.98 -40.10
C GLY A 77 29.55 21.97 -39.70
N MET A 78 30.10 21.23 -40.65
CA MET A 78 31.01 20.10 -40.40
C MET A 78 32.38 20.30 -41.05
N SER A 79 32.42 20.85 -42.27
CA SER A 79 33.66 21.02 -43.02
C SER A 79 34.33 22.35 -42.69
N LYS A 80 35.65 22.35 -42.51
CA LYS A 80 36.43 23.58 -42.34
C LYS A 80 36.33 24.47 -43.59
N LEU A 81 36.06 25.77 -43.39
CA LEU A 81 36.14 26.80 -44.43
C LEU A 81 37.52 27.47 -44.41
N VAL A 82 37.86 28.15 -43.31
CA VAL A 82 39.14 28.86 -43.13
C VAL A 82 39.43 29.02 -41.63
N ASP A 83 40.71 29.04 -41.26
CA ASP A 83 41.15 29.37 -39.90
C ASP A 83 41.79 30.77 -39.91
N TYR A 84 41.48 31.58 -38.92
CA TYR A 84 42.18 32.83 -38.60
C TYR A 84 43.06 32.54 -37.40
N GLU A 85 44.35 32.33 -37.63
CA GLU A 85 45.32 31.94 -36.62
C GLU A 85 46.07 33.18 -36.13
N PHE A 86 46.19 33.33 -34.82
CA PHE A 86 46.82 34.49 -34.21
C PHE A 86 47.88 34.05 -33.20
N PHE A 87 49.03 34.72 -33.23
CA PHE A 87 50.19 34.47 -32.37
C PHE A 87 50.66 35.79 -31.76
N ASP A 88 51.38 35.69 -30.65
CA ASP A 88 51.87 36.84 -29.87
C ASP A 88 50.75 37.86 -29.60
N THR A 89 49.60 37.39 -29.11
CA THR A 89 48.39 38.21 -29.07
C THR A 89 48.11 38.78 -27.70
N TYR A 90 47.87 40.10 -27.65
CA TYR A 90 47.33 40.76 -26.46
C TYR A 90 45.83 40.96 -26.59
N ILE A 91 45.10 40.76 -25.49
CA ILE A 91 43.71 41.19 -25.38
C ILE A 91 43.71 42.60 -24.80
N VAL A 92 43.37 43.58 -25.63
CA VAL A 92 43.53 45.01 -25.32
C VAL A 92 42.23 45.68 -24.86
N ASN A 93 41.10 45.01 -25.01
CA ASN A 93 39.81 45.47 -24.50
C ASN A 93 38.92 44.28 -24.16
N TYR A 94 38.12 44.44 -23.11
CA TYR A 94 37.06 43.53 -22.71
C TYR A 94 35.84 44.34 -22.25
N GLN A 95 34.66 43.94 -22.73
CA GLN A 95 33.37 44.50 -22.35
C GLN A 95 32.36 43.37 -22.20
N ARG A 96 31.59 43.38 -21.10
CA ARG A 96 30.44 42.49 -20.90
C ARG A 96 29.15 43.28 -20.99
N GLU A 97 28.19 42.75 -21.72
CA GLU A 97 26.84 43.31 -21.82
C GLU A 97 25.79 42.27 -21.42
N PHE A 98 24.81 42.69 -20.62
CA PHE A 98 23.68 41.87 -20.20
C PHE A 98 22.41 42.71 -20.19
N THR A 99 21.36 42.22 -20.85
CA THR A 99 20.04 42.85 -20.87
C THR A 99 18.98 41.86 -20.38
N ALA A 100 18.24 42.23 -19.32
CA ALA A 100 17.26 41.33 -18.71
C ALA A 100 15.90 41.28 -19.45
N PHE A 101 15.68 42.13 -20.46
CA PHE A 101 14.35 42.42 -20.99
C PHE A 101 13.87 41.48 -22.11
N ASN A 102 14.77 40.73 -22.78
CA ASN A 102 14.42 39.93 -23.96
C ASN A 102 14.88 38.46 -23.91
N GLY A 103 15.38 37.97 -22.77
CA GLY A 103 15.88 36.60 -22.65
C GLY A 103 17.15 36.31 -23.46
N GLU A 104 17.86 37.37 -23.89
CA GLU A 104 19.16 37.24 -24.54
C GLU A 104 20.23 36.84 -23.52
N PRO A 105 21.13 35.91 -23.86
CA PRO A 105 22.22 35.55 -22.98
C PRO A 105 23.19 36.72 -22.81
N ALA A 106 23.89 36.77 -21.67
CA ALA A 106 24.97 37.73 -21.50
C ALA A 106 26.07 37.48 -22.54
N ILE A 107 26.63 38.56 -23.10
CA ILE A 107 27.68 38.49 -24.13
C ILE A 107 28.97 39.14 -23.65
N ASP A 108 30.09 38.55 -24.04
CA ASP A 108 31.43 39.08 -23.80
C ASP A 108 32.07 39.49 -25.13
N SER A 109 32.49 40.75 -25.21
CA SER A 109 33.19 41.35 -26.34
C SER A 109 34.65 41.60 -26.01
N PHE A 110 35.55 41.10 -26.84
CA PHE A 110 37.00 41.24 -26.69
C PHE A 110 37.59 41.93 -27.92
N VAL A 111 38.69 42.69 -27.73
CA VAL A 111 39.51 43.18 -28.84
C VAL A 111 40.91 42.57 -28.72
N LEU A 112 41.31 41.84 -29.75
CA LEU A 112 42.58 41.13 -29.81
C LEU A 112 43.53 41.86 -30.75
N SER A 113 44.74 42.14 -30.27
CA SER A 113 45.84 42.72 -31.04
C SER A 113 46.94 41.66 -31.22
N PRO A 114 46.90 40.89 -32.32
CA PRO A 114 47.93 39.90 -32.62
C PRO A 114 49.22 40.56 -33.10
N GLY A 115 50.37 39.99 -32.72
CA GLY A 115 51.68 40.29 -33.29
C GLY A 115 51.84 39.63 -34.66
N ILE A 116 51.26 38.44 -34.83
CA ILE A 116 51.18 37.74 -36.10
C ILE A 116 49.76 37.23 -36.32
N LEU A 117 49.22 37.45 -37.51
CA LEU A 117 47.92 36.95 -37.92
C LEU A 117 48.05 36.23 -39.25
N ARG A 118 47.62 34.96 -39.29
CA ARG A 118 47.62 34.11 -40.48
C ARG A 118 46.19 33.75 -40.88
N ILE A 119 45.82 34.09 -42.11
CA ILE A 119 44.50 33.78 -42.69
C ILE A 119 44.73 33.05 -44.01
N GLY A 120 44.54 31.73 -44.01
CA GLY A 120 44.93 30.89 -45.15
C GLY A 120 46.43 31.05 -45.44
N ASP A 121 46.76 31.45 -46.67
CA ASP A 121 48.15 31.68 -47.10
C ASP A 121 48.68 33.09 -46.77
N MET A 122 47.82 34.00 -46.28
CA MET A 122 48.22 35.36 -45.94
C MET A 122 48.77 35.41 -44.52
N VAL A 123 49.96 35.99 -44.34
CA VAL A 123 50.57 36.28 -43.03
C VAL A 123 50.77 37.79 -42.91
N PHE A 124 50.22 38.37 -41.85
CA PHE A 124 50.40 39.77 -41.48
C PHE A 124 51.16 39.87 -40.15
N GLU A 125 52.27 40.59 -40.16
CA GLU A 125 53.21 40.63 -39.05
C GLU A 125 53.46 42.06 -38.59
N LYS A 126 53.38 42.29 -37.28
CA LYS A 126 53.76 43.56 -36.66
C LYS A 126 55.22 43.52 -36.24
N TRP A 127 55.86 44.69 -36.23
CA TRP A 127 57.28 44.85 -35.92
C TRP A 127 57.70 44.33 -34.54
N TRP A 128 56.75 44.17 -33.62
CA TRP A 128 56.97 43.70 -32.26
C TRP A 128 56.69 42.20 -32.04
N LYS A 129 56.43 41.42 -33.11
CA LYS A 129 56.26 39.96 -33.02
C LYS A 129 57.44 39.31 -32.28
N MET A 130 57.16 38.29 -31.48
CA MET A 130 58.17 37.47 -30.80
C MET A 130 58.40 36.14 -31.51
N THR A 131 57.35 35.58 -32.11
CA THR A 131 57.34 34.29 -32.78
C THR A 131 57.91 34.40 -34.21
N ASP A 132 58.67 33.40 -34.64
CA ASP A 132 59.21 33.28 -36.00
C ASP A 132 58.57 32.07 -36.69
N LEU A 133 57.54 32.33 -37.51
CA LEU A 133 56.77 31.29 -38.22
C LEU A 133 57.61 30.50 -39.25
N ASP A 134 58.75 31.02 -39.71
CA ASP A 134 59.61 30.30 -40.65
C ASP A 134 60.61 29.37 -39.93
N ARG A 135 60.91 29.62 -38.65
CA ARG A 135 61.64 28.68 -37.78
C ARG A 135 60.79 27.49 -37.36
N GLU A 136 59.49 27.66 -37.17
CA GLU A 136 58.55 26.57 -36.82
C GLU A 136 58.31 25.56 -37.97
N LYS A 137 58.59 25.92 -39.23
CA LYS A 137 58.49 24.99 -40.37
C LYS A 137 59.54 23.87 -40.36
N VAL A 138 60.59 23.98 -39.53
CA VAL A 138 61.69 22.99 -39.49
C VAL A 138 61.49 21.93 -38.38
N GLU A 139 60.57 22.15 -37.44
CA GLU A 139 60.22 21.16 -36.41
C GLU A 139 58.70 21.04 -36.24
N ALA A 140 58.03 20.38 -37.18
CA ALA A 140 56.92 19.45 -36.91
C ALA A 140 56.29 19.00 -38.22
N THR A 141 56.56 17.78 -38.63
CA THR A 141 55.59 17.00 -39.39
C THR A 141 54.32 16.93 -38.52
N PRO A 142 53.14 17.41 -38.96
CA PRO A 142 51.93 17.23 -38.17
C PRO A 142 51.63 15.73 -38.17
N VAL A 143 51.89 15.08 -37.03
CA VAL A 143 51.27 13.79 -36.73
C VAL A 143 49.76 14.04 -36.81
N PRO A 144 49.00 13.26 -37.59
CA PRO A 144 47.55 13.38 -37.63
C PRO A 144 47.00 13.41 -36.20
N LEU A 145 46.10 14.34 -35.89
CA LEU A 145 45.37 14.34 -34.63
C LEU A 145 44.58 13.03 -34.58
N VAL A 146 45.14 12.01 -33.92
CA VAL A 146 44.45 10.74 -33.68
C VAL A 146 43.34 11.05 -32.68
N LEU A 147 42.14 11.32 -33.18
CA LEU A 147 40.94 11.43 -32.36
C LEU A 147 40.73 10.08 -31.68
N ARG A 148 41.10 10.01 -30.40
CA ARG A 148 40.95 8.78 -29.63
C ARG A 148 39.47 8.58 -29.30
N PRO A 149 38.99 7.33 -29.31
CA PRO A 149 37.66 6.99 -28.82
C PRO A 149 37.44 7.54 -27.42
N LYS A 150 36.29 8.17 -27.17
CA LYS A 150 35.90 8.68 -25.85
C LYS A 150 34.49 8.23 -25.52
N LEU A 151 34.32 7.50 -24.42
CA LEU A 151 33.00 7.11 -23.89
C LEU A 151 32.15 8.35 -23.58
N SER A 152 31.09 8.57 -24.36
CA SER A 152 30.25 9.77 -24.29
C SER A 152 29.08 9.58 -23.32
N SER A 153 28.37 8.45 -23.36
CA SER A 153 27.29 8.14 -22.41
C SER A 153 27.13 6.65 -22.13
N ILE A 154 26.64 6.33 -20.93
CA ILE A 154 26.23 4.99 -20.53
C ILE A 154 24.86 5.15 -19.86
N LYS A 155 23.81 4.55 -20.42
CA LYS A 155 22.42 4.73 -19.99
C LYS A 155 21.75 3.38 -19.75
N TRP A 156 21.12 3.22 -18.60
CA TRP A 156 20.25 2.06 -18.33
C TRP A 156 18.92 2.24 -19.04
N LYS A 157 18.39 1.15 -19.62
CA LYS A 157 17.14 1.14 -20.38
C LYS A 157 16.16 0.11 -19.86
N ASN A 158 14.85 0.39 -19.92
CA ASN A 158 13.80 -0.62 -19.71
C ASN A 158 13.52 -1.41 -21.01
N ASN A 159 12.55 -2.34 -20.96
CA ASN A 159 12.15 -3.14 -22.13
C ASN A 159 11.56 -2.31 -23.28
N ASP A 160 11.08 -1.09 -22.99
CA ASP A 160 10.49 -0.18 -23.97
C ASP A 160 11.55 0.77 -24.58
N GLY A 161 12.82 0.65 -24.19
CA GLY A 161 13.95 1.47 -24.68
C GLY A 161 14.10 2.83 -23.99
N GLU A 162 13.30 3.09 -22.96
CA GLU A 162 13.34 4.34 -22.19
C GLU A 162 14.48 4.33 -21.18
N THR A 163 15.10 5.49 -20.96
CA THR A 163 16.18 5.63 -19.97
C THR A 163 15.60 5.58 -18.56
N ILE A 164 16.18 4.73 -17.70
CA ILE A 164 15.72 4.52 -16.32
C ILE A 164 16.84 4.75 -15.31
N ASP A 165 16.46 5.18 -14.12
CA ASP A 165 17.31 5.33 -12.93
C ASP A 165 16.92 4.36 -11.80
N GLU A 166 15.74 3.76 -11.88
CA GLU A 166 15.28 2.71 -10.98
C GLU A 166 14.62 1.52 -11.69
N THR A 167 14.70 0.35 -11.07
CA THR A 167 13.99 -0.86 -11.47
C THR A 167 13.70 -1.73 -10.24
N THR A 168 13.15 -2.93 -10.44
CA THR A 168 12.91 -3.90 -9.37
C THR A 168 13.47 -5.27 -9.74
N TYR A 169 13.65 -6.13 -8.73
CA TYR A 169 14.14 -7.49 -8.93
C TYR A 169 13.17 -8.29 -9.82
N GLY A 170 13.73 -9.19 -10.63
CA GLY A 170 13.00 -10.01 -11.61
C GLY A 170 12.79 -9.33 -12.97
N GLN A 171 13.02 -8.02 -13.10
CA GLN A 171 12.90 -7.30 -14.37
C GLN A 171 14.10 -7.50 -15.28
N LYS A 172 13.91 -7.22 -16.57
CA LYS A 172 14.97 -7.13 -17.56
C LYS A 172 15.28 -5.66 -17.80
N VAL A 173 16.57 -5.34 -17.95
CA VAL A 173 17.08 -4.02 -18.30
C VAL A 173 18.10 -4.16 -19.42
N ALA A 174 18.42 -3.06 -20.08
CA ALA A 174 19.48 -2.98 -21.07
C ALA A 174 20.46 -1.85 -20.73
N LEU A 175 21.62 -1.85 -21.38
CA LEU A 175 22.62 -0.79 -21.24
C LEU A 175 22.96 -0.25 -22.62
N GLU A 176 22.77 1.05 -22.83
CA GLU A 176 23.12 1.77 -24.05
C GLU A 176 24.42 2.56 -23.83
N ILE A 177 25.42 2.29 -24.67
CA ILE A 177 26.74 2.91 -24.61
C ILE A 177 26.96 3.68 -25.90
N ALA A 178 27.41 4.92 -25.77
CA ALA A 178 27.84 5.73 -26.90
C ALA A 178 29.30 6.13 -26.75
N VAL A 179 30.02 6.11 -27.87
CA VAL A 179 31.45 6.46 -27.97
C VAL A 179 31.59 7.55 -29.03
N ALA A 180 32.14 8.69 -28.63
CA ALA A 180 32.56 9.73 -29.56
C ALA A 180 33.88 9.32 -30.23
N ASN A 181 34.02 9.60 -31.53
CA ASN A 181 35.15 9.18 -32.36
C ASN A 181 35.35 7.65 -32.32
N PRO A 182 34.31 6.87 -32.69
CA PRO A 182 34.38 5.42 -32.60
C PRO A 182 35.46 4.86 -33.52
N ASP A 183 36.23 3.92 -33.01
CA ASP A 183 37.30 3.24 -33.75
C ASP A 183 37.03 1.73 -33.77
N GLY A 184 35.76 1.33 -33.92
CA GLY A 184 35.29 -0.06 -33.93
C GLY A 184 35.77 -0.92 -32.74
N GLY A 185 35.60 -2.23 -32.83
CA GLY A 185 36.10 -3.17 -31.82
C GLY A 185 35.17 -3.39 -30.62
N SER A 186 35.68 -4.13 -29.63
CA SER A 186 34.89 -4.51 -28.46
C SER A 186 34.88 -3.42 -27.38
N VAL A 187 33.82 -3.45 -26.58
CA VAL A 187 33.58 -2.67 -25.39
C VAL A 187 33.42 -3.64 -24.24
N GLU A 188 34.29 -3.53 -23.25
CA GLU A 188 34.22 -4.36 -22.04
C GLU A 188 33.31 -3.68 -21.02
N ILE A 189 32.28 -4.40 -20.60
CA ILE A 189 31.26 -3.91 -19.65
C ILE A 189 31.37 -4.76 -18.39
N THR A 190 31.48 -4.09 -17.27
CA THR A 190 31.60 -4.71 -15.95
C THR A 190 30.54 -4.11 -15.04
N ILE A 191 29.61 -4.92 -14.56
CA ILE A 191 28.51 -4.49 -13.69
C ILE A 191 28.79 -4.98 -12.28
N GLU A 192 28.73 -4.05 -11.31
CA GLU A 192 28.91 -4.32 -9.89
C GLU A 192 27.86 -3.58 -9.07
N LYS A 193 27.61 -4.05 -7.85
CA LYS A 193 26.85 -3.28 -6.87
C LYS A 193 27.69 -2.09 -6.42
N GLU A 194 27.06 -0.94 -6.27
CA GLU A 194 27.68 0.33 -5.87
C GLU A 194 28.37 0.23 -4.50
N ASP A 195 27.83 -0.59 -3.60
CA ASP A 195 28.41 -0.87 -2.28
C ASP A 195 29.52 -1.96 -2.30
N GLY A 196 29.84 -2.52 -3.47
CA GLY A 196 30.87 -3.55 -3.66
C GLY A 196 30.49 -4.93 -3.13
N THR A 197 29.23 -5.15 -2.74
CA THR A 197 28.74 -6.44 -2.25
C THR A 197 28.55 -7.46 -3.38
N GLU A 198 28.41 -8.72 -3.00
CA GLU A 198 28.20 -9.82 -3.95
C GLU A 198 26.77 -9.82 -4.52
N PHE A 199 26.63 -10.25 -5.77
CA PHE A 199 25.32 -10.57 -6.38
C PHE A 199 24.83 -11.93 -5.91
N GLU A 200 25.75 -12.89 -5.84
CA GLU A 200 25.55 -14.26 -5.38
C GLU A 200 26.90 -14.79 -4.86
N LYS A 201 26.90 -15.91 -4.14
CA LYS A 201 28.07 -16.43 -3.43
C LYS A 201 29.31 -16.51 -4.33
N GLY A 202 30.29 -15.65 -4.07
CA GLY A 202 31.56 -15.57 -4.81
C GLY A 202 31.53 -14.74 -6.10
N GLN A 203 30.40 -14.11 -6.45
CA GLN A 203 30.24 -13.28 -7.65
C GLN A 203 29.97 -11.81 -7.28
N LYS A 204 31.01 -10.97 -7.34
CA LYS A 204 30.90 -9.51 -7.13
C LYS A 204 30.60 -8.72 -8.40
N THR A 205 30.82 -9.35 -9.54
CA THR A 205 30.93 -8.64 -10.81
C THR A 205 30.37 -9.50 -11.93
N LEU A 206 29.67 -8.86 -12.85
CA LEU A 206 29.18 -9.44 -14.09
C LEU A 206 29.94 -8.81 -15.25
N SER A 207 30.59 -9.62 -16.08
CA SER A 207 31.37 -9.14 -17.22
C SER A 207 30.70 -9.51 -18.53
N PHE A 208 30.62 -8.54 -19.43
CA PHE A 208 30.07 -8.68 -20.77
C PHE A 208 31.01 -8.00 -21.78
N THR A 209 31.01 -8.50 -23.00
CA THR A 209 31.76 -7.92 -24.11
C THR A 209 30.78 -7.67 -25.24
N GLU A 210 30.62 -6.41 -25.63
CA GLU A 210 29.77 -6.00 -26.75
C GLU A 210 30.64 -5.32 -27.82
N TYR A 211 30.07 -5.08 -29.01
CA TYR A 211 30.81 -4.50 -30.13
C TYR A 211 30.21 -3.17 -30.56
N LEU A 212 31.08 -2.20 -30.92
CA LEU A 212 30.63 -0.93 -31.46
C LEU A 212 30.06 -1.09 -32.87
N THR A 213 28.90 -0.49 -33.11
CA THR A 213 28.36 -0.25 -34.45
C THR A 213 29.19 0.81 -35.18
N GLU A 214 29.00 0.92 -36.49
CA GLU A 214 29.63 1.97 -37.32
C GLU A 214 29.27 3.38 -36.84
N GLU A 215 28.12 3.54 -36.20
CA GLU A 215 27.64 4.80 -35.60
C GLU A 215 28.24 5.09 -34.21
N GLY A 216 29.09 4.19 -33.68
CA GLY A 216 29.76 4.37 -32.40
C GLY A 216 28.90 4.05 -31.17
N THR A 217 27.94 3.15 -31.32
CA THR A 217 27.09 2.71 -30.20
C THR A 217 27.30 1.22 -29.91
N ALA A 218 27.15 0.82 -28.66
CA ALA A 218 27.10 -0.58 -28.26
C ALA A 218 25.94 -0.78 -27.28
N GLN A 219 25.30 -1.95 -27.30
CA GLN A 219 24.16 -2.23 -26.45
C GLN A 219 24.25 -3.61 -25.81
N LEU A 220 24.13 -3.66 -24.48
CA LEU A 220 23.81 -4.88 -23.77
C LEU A 220 22.28 -5.04 -23.78
N ASN A 221 21.78 -5.86 -24.68
CA ASN A 221 20.35 -5.93 -24.99
C ASN A 221 19.47 -6.48 -23.86
N THR A 222 20.02 -7.33 -22.97
CA THR A 222 19.24 -7.88 -21.86
C THR A 222 20.13 -8.30 -20.70
N LEU A 223 19.94 -7.65 -19.56
CA LEU A 223 20.37 -8.05 -18.24
C LEU A 223 19.14 -8.35 -17.39
N LYS A 224 18.96 -9.60 -16.97
CA LYS A 224 17.91 -9.97 -16.01
C LYS A 224 18.39 -9.68 -14.60
N ILE A 225 17.72 -8.77 -13.89
CA ILE A 225 17.93 -8.56 -12.46
C ILE A 225 17.34 -9.77 -11.73
N LYS A 226 18.18 -10.64 -11.18
CA LYS A 226 17.72 -11.88 -10.53
C LYS A 226 17.07 -11.57 -9.17
N ASN A 227 16.05 -12.33 -8.78
CA ASN A 227 15.39 -12.14 -7.46
C ASN A 227 16.34 -12.54 -6.32
N GLU A 228 17.19 -13.52 -6.59
CA GLU A 228 18.19 -14.08 -5.70
C GLU A 228 19.24 -13.04 -5.27
N TRP A 229 19.47 -12.00 -6.07
CA TRP A 229 20.39 -10.91 -5.73
C TRP A 229 19.94 -10.09 -4.52
N GLU A 230 18.62 -10.10 -4.23
CA GLU A 230 18.04 -9.41 -3.09
C GLU A 230 18.57 -9.98 -1.76
N GLU A 231 18.89 -11.28 -1.70
CA GLU A 231 19.38 -11.95 -0.48
C GLU A 231 20.80 -11.50 -0.08
N PHE A 232 21.53 -10.89 -1.01
CA PHE A 232 22.91 -10.41 -0.80
C PHE A 232 23.00 -8.89 -0.60
N ARG A 233 21.86 -8.22 -0.41
CA ARG A 233 21.81 -6.78 -0.16
C ARG A 233 22.28 -6.45 1.26
N VAL A 234 23.03 -5.34 1.39
CA VAL A 234 23.41 -4.77 2.71
C VAL A 234 22.68 -3.46 3.00
N ALA A 235 22.32 -2.69 1.96
CA ALA A 235 21.54 -1.46 2.08
C ALA A 235 20.01 -1.71 2.05
N ASP A 236 19.19 -0.66 2.18
CA ASP A 236 17.73 -0.80 1.98
C ASP A 236 17.34 -0.87 0.49
N VAL A 237 18.20 -0.33 -0.39
CA VAL A 237 18.06 -0.30 -1.85
C VAL A 237 19.46 -0.54 -2.45
N ASP A 238 19.61 -1.51 -3.33
CA ASP A 238 20.90 -1.73 -4.04
C ASP A 238 21.05 -0.69 -5.16
N GLY A 239 22.28 -0.25 -5.44
CA GLY A 239 22.64 0.49 -6.64
C GLY A 239 23.48 -0.38 -7.56
N LEU A 240 23.19 -0.42 -8.87
CA LEU A 240 24.07 -1.06 -9.86
C LEU A 240 24.81 -0.02 -10.68
N VAL A 241 26.12 -0.18 -10.82
CA VAL A 241 26.95 0.66 -11.68
C VAL A 241 27.58 -0.19 -12.77
N ALA A 242 27.54 0.32 -14.00
CA ALA A 242 28.23 -0.28 -15.13
C ALA A 242 29.52 0.50 -15.39
N LYS A 243 30.65 -0.18 -15.22
CA LYS A 243 31.98 0.28 -15.63
C LYS A 243 32.25 -0.20 -17.04
N VAL A 244 32.47 0.73 -17.95
CA VAL A 244 32.70 0.46 -19.36
C VAL A 244 34.12 0.87 -19.73
N SER A 245 34.84 -0.01 -20.40
CA SER A 245 36.20 0.24 -20.91
C SER A 245 36.26 0.01 -22.41
N HIS A 246 36.87 0.94 -23.12
CA HIS A 246 37.11 0.84 -24.56
C HIS A 246 38.43 1.52 -24.92
N LYS A 247 39.39 0.74 -25.48
CA LYS A 247 40.69 1.22 -25.98
C LYS A 247 41.44 2.16 -25.00
N GLY A 248 41.47 1.79 -23.72
CA GLY A 248 42.17 2.54 -22.67
C GLY A 248 41.38 3.72 -22.08
N THR A 249 40.15 3.98 -22.54
CA THR A 249 39.23 4.93 -21.91
C THR A 249 38.20 4.18 -21.06
N GLY A 250 37.95 4.68 -19.85
CA GLY A 250 36.98 4.11 -18.92
C GLY A 250 35.93 5.14 -18.51
N LYS A 251 34.68 4.69 -18.33
CA LYS A 251 33.60 5.51 -17.78
C LYS A 251 32.64 4.64 -16.96
N THR A 252 32.10 5.20 -15.88
CA THR A 252 31.09 4.55 -15.05
C THR A 252 29.73 5.18 -15.30
N SER A 253 28.68 4.36 -15.34
CA SER A 253 27.30 4.83 -15.42
C SER A 253 26.86 5.51 -14.12
N SER A 254 25.74 6.25 -14.18
CA SER A 254 24.95 6.51 -12.96
C SER A 254 24.43 5.19 -12.37
N ALA A 255 24.18 5.19 -11.06
CA ALA A 255 23.68 4.00 -10.38
C ALA A 255 22.21 3.74 -10.75
N LEU A 256 21.90 2.50 -11.16
CA LEU A 256 20.53 2.01 -11.30
C LEU A 256 20.05 1.47 -9.95
N GLN A 257 19.05 2.11 -9.36
CA GLN A 257 18.50 1.73 -8.06
C GLN A 257 17.59 0.49 -8.20
N LEU A 258 17.89 -0.59 -7.49
CA LEU A 258 17.05 -1.78 -7.41
C LEU A 258 16.13 -1.68 -6.20
N VAL A 259 14.91 -1.20 -6.43
CA VAL A 259 13.91 -1.00 -5.38
C VAL A 259 13.23 -2.34 -5.07
N PRO A 260 13.37 -2.89 -3.83
CA PRO A 260 12.65 -4.09 -3.45
C PRO A 260 11.14 -3.82 -3.38
N PRO A 261 10.30 -4.82 -3.71
CA PRO A 261 8.86 -4.69 -3.52
C PRO A 261 8.52 -4.53 -2.03
N PRO A 262 7.44 -3.79 -1.70
CA PRO A 262 6.99 -3.61 -0.33
C PRO A 262 6.52 -4.94 0.26
N LYS A 263 7.18 -5.38 1.33
CA LYS A 263 6.78 -6.51 2.18
C LYS A 263 5.88 -5.99 3.29
N VAL A 264 4.59 -5.92 2.99
CA VAL A 264 3.57 -5.34 3.88
C VAL A 264 2.38 -6.30 3.99
N ILE A 265 1.84 -6.46 5.20
CA ILE A 265 0.59 -7.17 5.43
C ILE A 265 -0.48 -6.17 5.86
N VAL A 266 -1.64 -6.18 5.17
CA VAL A 266 -2.77 -5.31 5.48
C VAL A 266 -3.99 -6.11 5.92
N ASP A 267 -4.35 -5.88 7.17
CA ASP A 267 -5.43 -6.51 7.91
C ASP A 267 -6.63 -5.55 7.96
N PHE A 268 -7.80 -5.97 7.45
CA PHE A 268 -9.03 -5.19 7.61
C PHE A 268 -9.59 -5.37 9.02
N ARG A 269 -10.07 -4.30 9.64
CA ARG A 269 -10.63 -4.31 11.00
C ARG A 269 -11.92 -3.49 11.06
N PRO A 270 -12.81 -3.77 12.03
CA PRO A 270 -13.94 -2.89 12.29
C PRO A 270 -13.47 -1.46 12.60
N ASN A 271 -14.37 -0.49 12.41
CA ASN A 271 -14.16 0.88 12.91
C ASN A 271 -13.93 0.90 14.43
N LYS A 272 -13.26 1.95 14.91
CA LYS A 272 -12.89 2.13 16.33
C LYS A 272 -14.09 2.08 17.29
N GLY A 273 -15.26 2.52 16.80
CA GLY A 273 -16.52 2.56 17.54
C GLY A 273 -17.43 1.36 17.33
N TYR A 274 -16.96 0.30 16.66
CA TYR A 274 -17.79 -0.86 16.31
C TYR A 274 -18.50 -1.44 17.53
N ASP A 275 -19.82 -1.49 17.45
CA ASP A 275 -20.70 -2.06 18.47
C ASP A 275 -21.44 -3.29 17.92
N GLY A 276 -21.28 -3.64 16.65
CA GLY A 276 -21.95 -4.78 16.01
C GLY A 276 -23.11 -4.40 15.10
N GLU A 277 -23.08 -3.19 14.56
CA GLU A 277 -24.08 -2.60 13.68
C GLU A 277 -24.14 -3.23 12.26
N TYR A 278 -23.09 -3.94 11.86
CA TYR A 278 -22.97 -4.78 10.65
C TYR A 278 -22.23 -6.06 11.01
N GLY A 279 -22.21 -7.06 10.12
CA GLY A 279 -21.45 -8.29 10.35
C GLY A 279 -20.02 -8.10 9.92
N PHE A 280 -19.09 -8.19 10.86
CA PHE A 280 -17.67 -8.26 10.58
C PHE A 280 -17.06 -9.36 11.41
N ASP A 281 -16.30 -10.25 10.77
CA ASP A 281 -15.62 -11.33 11.45
C ASP A 281 -14.16 -11.46 11.00
N PHE A 282 -13.29 -11.57 11.99
CA PHE A 282 -11.87 -11.83 11.84
C PHE A 282 -11.43 -12.69 13.02
N ILE A 283 -10.49 -13.59 12.77
CA ILE A 283 -9.98 -14.45 13.84
C ILE A 283 -9.15 -13.61 14.83
N ARG A 284 -9.33 -13.85 16.13
CA ARG A 284 -8.48 -13.24 17.16
C ARG A 284 -7.20 -14.07 17.33
N ASP A 285 -6.33 -14.04 16.33
CA ASP A 285 -5.05 -14.77 16.27
C ASP A 285 -3.89 -14.02 16.95
N LYS A 286 -4.01 -12.69 17.07
CA LYS A 286 -3.00 -11.80 17.66
C LYS A 286 -3.46 -11.28 19.03
N LYS A 287 -2.51 -11.19 19.98
CA LYS A 287 -2.75 -10.54 21.28
C LYS A 287 -2.80 -9.03 21.10
N VAL A 288 -3.78 -8.38 21.72
CA VAL A 288 -3.90 -6.91 21.72
C VAL A 288 -3.86 -6.38 23.14
N LYS A 289 -3.55 -5.09 23.32
CA LYS A 289 -3.27 -4.48 24.63
C LYS A 289 -4.33 -4.80 25.71
N ASN A 290 -5.61 -4.78 25.32
CA ASN A 290 -6.75 -4.99 26.22
C ASN A 290 -7.35 -6.40 26.14
N ASP A 291 -6.80 -7.29 25.30
CA ASP A 291 -7.25 -8.67 25.16
C ASP A 291 -6.06 -9.59 24.85
N LYS A 292 -5.56 -10.24 25.90
CA LYS A 292 -4.29 -10.97 25.89
C LYS A 292 -4.41 -12.43 25.43
N LEU A 293 -5.63 -12.91 25.16
CA LEU A 293 -5.89 -14.30 24.79
C LEU A 293 -6.29 -14.39 23.31
N THR A 294 -5.63 -15.24 22.55
CA THR A 294 -6.03 -15.55 21.16
C THR A 294 -7.13 -16.61 21.15
N TYR A 295 -7.80 -16.84 20.02
CA TYR A 295 -8.71 -17.99 19.86
C TYR A 295 -7.99 -19.31 20.05
N LYS A 296 -6.73 -19.41 19.60
CA LYS A 296 -5.85 -20.55 19.87
C LYS A 296 -5.65 -20.79 21.37
N ASP A 297 -5.60 -19.75 22.20
CA ASP A 297 -5.45 -19.89 23.66
C ASP A 297 -6.73 -20.33 24.37
N ILE A 298 -7.89 -20.05 23.78
CA ILE A 298 -9.19 -20.27 24.44
C ILE A 298 -10.03 -21.38 23.80
N LEU A 299 -9.60 -22.01 22.72
CA LEU A 299 -10.28 -23.20 22.19
C LEU A 299 -10.03 -24.40 23.11
N GLY A 300 -11.12 -25.01 23.59
CA GLY A 300 -11.04 -26.12 24.53
C GLY A 300 -12.38 -26.54 25.13
N THR A 301 -12.32 -27.45 26.09
CA THR A 301 -13.48 -27.96 26.83
C THR A 301 -13.66 -27.20 28.14
N ASN A 302 -14.89 -26.85 28.51
CA ASN A 302 -15.19 -26.08 29.74
C ASN A 302 -15.60 -26.94 30.95
N TYR A 303 -15.69 -28.25 30.76
CA TYR A 303 -16.11 -29.18 31.79
C TYR A 303 -15.18 -30.38 31.82
N GLU A 304 -14.82 -30.84 33.01
CA GLU A 304 -14.12 -32.11 33.22
C GLU A 304 -14.89 -32.96 34.24
N TYR A 305 -14.80 -34.28 34.11
CA TYR A 305 -15.40 -35.20 35.07
C TYR A 305 -14.43 -35.38 36.26
N ASP A 306 -14.81 -34.85 37.42
CA ASP A 306 -14.09 -35.03 38.68
C ASP A 306 -14.41 -36.44 39.22
N LYS A 307 -13.44 -37.35 39.07
CA LYS A 307 -13.59 -38.75 39.50
C LYS A 307 -13.81 -38.88 41.02
N THR A 308 -13.17 -38.01 41.81
CA THR A 308 -13.27 -38.02 43.28
C THR A 308 -14.66 -37.56 43.72
N LYS A 309 -15.18 -36.49 43.10
CA LYS A 309 -16.52 -35.97 43.41
C LYS A 309 -17.65 -36.64 42.63
N LYS A 310 -17.31 -37.58 41.73
CA LYS A 310 -18.22 -38.28 40.81
C LYS A 310 -19.20 -37.32 40.11
N LYS A 311 -18.70 -36.17 39.64
CA LYS A 311 -19.52 -35.14 38.99
C LYS A 311 -18.73 -34.34 37.97
N TRP A 312 -19.43 -33.79 36.99
CA TRP A 312 -18.86 -32.79 36.09
C TRP A 312 -18.62 -31.48 36.85
N VAL A 313 -17.43 -30.91 36.69
CA VAL A 313 -17.04 -29.62 37.25
C VAL A 313 -16.67 -28.65 36.14
N GLU A 314 -17.02 -27.38 36.33
CA GLU A 314 -16.63 -26.31 35.40
C GLU A 314 -15.13 -26.06 35.54
N LYS A 315 -14.37 -26.52 34.54
CA LYS A 315 -12.92 -26.32 34.45
C LYS A 315 -12.51 -26.32 32.99
N PHE A 316 -11.88 -25.22 32.59
CA PHE A 316 -11.39 -25.08 31.24
C PHE A 316 -10.12 -25.91 31.02
N LYS A 317 -10.09 -26.66 29.92
CA LYS A 317 -8.91 -27.36 29.41
C LYS A 317 -8.77 -27.02 27.93
N LYS A 318 -7.67 -26.34 27.58
CA LYS A 318 -7.29 -26.07 26.19
C LYS A 318 -7.15 -27.39 25.42
N TYR A 319 -7.48 -27.40 24.14
CA TYR A 319 -7.20 -28.56 23.29
C TYR A 319 -5.68 -28.87 23.27
N PRO A 320 -5.31 -30.16 23.24
CA PRO A 320 -3.90 -30.57 23.33
C PRO A 320 -3.11 -30.25 22.05
N ASP A 321 -3.80 -30.10 20.91
CA ASP A 321 -3.22 -29.76 19.62
C ASP A 321 -4.02 -28.61 18.97
N ASP A 322 -3.48 -28.12 17.85
CA ASP A 322 -4.03 -26.97 17.14
C ASP A 322 -5.07 -27.35 16.07
N LYS A 323 -5.43 -28.63 15.91
CA LYS A 323 -6.32 -29.09 14.81
C LYS A 323 -7.67 -28.37 14.80
N LYS A 324 -8.20 -28.05 15.98
CA LYS A 324 -9.45 -27.30 16.12
C LYS A 324 -9.31 -25.83 15.74
N TYR A 325 -8.15 -25.24 16.02
CA TYR A 325 -7.82 -23.90 15.57
C TYR A 325 -7.58 -23.86 14.07
N ASP A 326 -6.84 -24.83 13.52
CA ASP A 326 -6.54 -24.95 12.10
C ASP A 326 -7.83 -25.17 11.29
N SER A 327 -8.71 -26.09 11.70
CA SER A 327 -10.04 -26.24 11.08
C SER A 327 -10.88 -24.95 11.16
N LEU A 328 -10.85 -24.21 12.27
CA LEU A 328 -11.56 -22.92 12.33
C LEU A 328 -10.99 -21.93 11.30
N LYS A 329 -9.66 -21.79 11.28
CA LYS A 329 -8.93 -20.87 10.41
C LYS A 329 -9.12 -21.22 8.94
N ASP A 330 -8.89 -22.48 8.57
CA ASP A 330 -8.82 -22.94 7.19
C ASP A 330 -10.22 -23.14 6.59
N ASP A 331 -11.15 -23.75 7.34
CA ASP A 331 -12.49 -24.07 6.81
C ASP A 331 -13.42 -22.83 6.80
N GLN A 332 -13.20 -21.86 7.69
CA GLN A 332 -14.09 -20.70 7.82
C GLN A 332 -13.51 -19.41 7.26
N TYR A 333 -12.25 -19.10 7.53
CA TYR A 333 -11.69 -17.77 7.23
C TYR A 333 -10.81 -17.76 5.98
N LYS A 334 -10.18 -18.89 5.64
CA LYS A 334 -9.15 -19.03 4.61
C LYS A 334 -7.86 -18.27 4.95
N THR A 335 -6.75 -18.76 4.44
CA THR A 335 -5.42 -18.18 4.66
C THR A 335 -4.66 -17.97 3.37
N VAL A 336 -3.65 -17.10 3.43
CA VAL A 336 -2.64 -16.88 2.40
C VAL A 336 -1.28 -16.90 3.10
N THR A 337 -0.27 -17.50 2.47
CA THR A 337 1.11 -17.46 2.97
C THR A 337 1.97 -16.58 2.08
N PHE A 338 3.02 -16.02 2.67
CA PHE A 338 4.01 -15.21 1.97
C PHE A 338 5.41 -15.78 2.29
N PRO A 339 6.23 -16.13 1.28
CA PRO A 339 7.55 -16.70 1.51
C PRO A 339 8.47 -15.82 2.38
N TRP A 340 8.22 -14.50 2.37
CA TRP A 340 8.96 -13.50 3.13
C TRP A 340 8.35 -13.17 4.49
N TYR A 341 7.11 -13.59 4.79
CA TYR A 341 6.45 -13.31 6.07
C TYR A 341 6.67 -14.48 7.03
N LYS A 342 7.73 -14.38 7.82
CA LYS A 342 8.20 -15.44 8.72
C LYS A 342 8.31 -14.94 10.15
N ASP A 343 8.16 -15.86 11.10
CA ASP A 343 8.42 -15.61 12.52
C ASP A 343 9.92 -15.58 12.83
N GLY A 344 10.27 -15.31 14.09
CA GLY A 344 11.67 -15.24 14.54
C GLY A 344 12.45 -16.56 14.41
N ASN A 345 11.77 -17.68 14.17
CA ASN A 345 12.38 -19.00 13.93
C ASN A 345 12.41 -19.35 12.43
N GLY A 346 12.01 -18.44 11.55
CA GLY A 346 11.96 -18.65 10.10
C GLY A 346 10.73 -19.42 9.61
N LYS A 347 9.74 -19.69 10.47
CA LYS A 347 8.49 -20.36 10.07
C LYS A 347 7.54 -19.36 9.44
N GLU A 348 6.94 -19.72 8.30
CA GLU A 348 5.94 -18.87 7.64
C GLU A 348 4.76 -18.55 8.55
N ILE A 349 4.35 -17.28 8.54
CA ILE A 349 3.17 -16.79 9.22
C ILE A 349 2.04 -16.72 8.20
N GLU A 350 0.89 -17.29 8.54
CA GLU A 350 -0.29 -17.23 7.70
C GLU A 350 -1.05 -15.91 7.88
N TYR A 351 -1.40 -15.28 6.77
CA TYR A 351 -2.37 -14.19 6.73
C TYR A 351 -3.78 -14.75 6.72
N ILE A 352 -4.58 -14.39 7.71
CA ILE A 352 -5.94 -14.90 7.89
C ILE A 352 -6.95 -13.84 7.43
N GLN A 353 -7.81 -14.20 6.49
CA GLN A 353 -8.69 -13.24 5.84
C GLN A 353 -9.88 -12.83 6.74
N SER A 354 -10.36 -11.60 6.54
CA SER A 354 -11.53 -11.07 7.26
C SER A 354 -12.80 -11.12 6.37
N TRP A 355 -13.97 -11.08 7.01
CA TRP A 355 -15.27 -11.21 6.35
C TRP A 355 -16.23 -10.09 6.75
N LEU A 356 -16.94 -9.54 5.78
CA LEU A 356 -17.91 -8.46 5.93
C LEU A 356 -19.29 -8.88 5.38
N THR A 357 -20.35 -8.45 6.05
CA THR A 357 -21.70 -8.34 5.47
C THR A 357 -22.08 -6.89 5.27
N ILE A 358 -22.64 -6.59 4.09
CA ILE A 358 -23.11 -5.26 3.71
C ILE A 358 -24.36 -5.40 2.85
N TYR A 359 -25.37 -4.57 3.10
CA TYR A 359 -26.58 -4.55 2.28
C TYR A 359 -26.39 -3.64 1.06
N PRO A 360 -27.16 -3.86 -0.03
CA PRO A 360 -27.19 -2.92 -1.16
C PRO A 360 -27.61 -1.52 -0.70
N ASN A 361 -26.94 -0.49 -1.22
CA ASN A 361 -27.10 0.92 -0.84
C ASN A 361 -26.75 1.23 0.63
N ASP A 362 -25.99 0.35 1.30
CA ASP A 362 -25.44 0.58 2.63
C ASP A 362 -23.94 0.91 2.53
N SER A 363 -23.39 1.52 3.59
CA SER A 363 -21.97 1.89 3.66
C SER A 363 -21.37 1.45 4.98
N GLN A 364 -20.15 0.89 4.94
CA GLN A 364 -19.43 0.50 6.15
C GLN A 364 -18.07 1.19 6.23
N LYS A 365 -17.75 1.67 7.44
CA LYS A 365 -16.46 2.27 7.77
C LYS A 365 -15.60 1.24 8.47
N LEU A 366 -14.37 1.07 7.99
CA LEU A 366 -13.40 0.10 8.48
C LEU A 366 -12.07 0.78 8.84
N SER A 367 -11.33 0.14 9.72
CA SER A 367 -9.94 0.47 10.01
C SER A 367 -9.00 -0.50 9.28
N LEU A 368 -7.74 -0.12 9.11
CA LEU A 368 -6.69 -1.00 8.57
C LEU A 368 -5.58 -1.17 9.60
N GLN A 369 -5.18 -2.41 9.86
CA GLN A 369 -3.96 -2.73 10.60
C GLN A 369 -2.87 -3.09 9.60
N ILE A 370 -1.75 -2.37 9.65
CA ILE A 370 -0.68 -2.48 8.65
C ILE A 370 0.59 -2.94 9.36
N GLU A 371 1.17 -4.04 8.89
CA GLU A 371 2.46 -4.54 9.33
C GLU A 371 3.47 -4.38 8.19
N THR A 372 4.32 -3.36 8.29
CA THR A 372 5.39 -3.10 7.33
C THR A 372 6.67 -3.82 7.77
N VAL A 373 7.08 -4.84 7.03
CA VAL A 373 8.38 -5.51 7.20
C VAL A 373 9.46 -4.71 6.48
N GLU A 374 9.20 -4.34 5.23
CA GLU A 374 10.11 -3.61 4.35
C GLU A 374 9.32 -2.77 3.34
N ASN A 375 9.64 -1.48 3.22
CA ASN A 375 9.08 -0.58 2.21
C ASN A 375 9.98 0.68 2.12
N PRO A 376 11.20 0.57 1.57
CA PRO A 376 12.22 1.59 1.72
C PRO A 376 11.89 2.90 0.99
N LYS A 377 11.13 2.82 -0.11
CA LYS A 377 10.65 3.99 -0.87
C LYS A 377 9.29 4.53 -0.42
N LYS A 378 8.73 4.01 0.69
CA LYS A 378 7.41 4.40 1.21
C LYS A 378 6.33 4.39 0.12
N LEU A 379 6.29 3.29 -0.63
CA LEU A 379 5.35 3.10 -1.73
C LEU A 379 3.95 2.83 -1.19
N ASP A 380 2.97 3.58 -1.68
CA ASP A 380 1.56 3.32 -1.41
C ASP A 380 1.10 2.01 -2.06
N LEU A 381 0.10 1.38 -1.45
CA LEU A 381 -0.53 0.18 -1.99
C LEU A 381 -1.86 0.57 -2.66
N THR A 382 -2.34 -0.28 -3.56
CA THR A 382 -3.60 -0.06 -4.30
C THR A 382 -4.70 -1.00 -3.82
N LEU A 383 -5.95 -0.63 -4.04
CA LEU A 383 -7.12 -1.45 -3.76
C LEU A 383 -7.73 -1.98 -5.06
N ASP A 384 -7.74 -3.30 -5.22
CA ASP A 384 -8.36 -4.01 -6.34
C ASP A 384 -9.73 -4.57 -5.93
N TYR A 385 -10.76 -4.18 -6.65
CA TYR A 385 -12.16 -4.51 -6.38
C TYR A 385 -13.05 -4.22 -7.59
N ASP A 386 -14.24 -4.83 -7.60
CA ASP A 386 -15.26 -4.57 -8.63
C ASP A 386 -15.97 -3.23 -8.39
N LYS A 387 -15.59 -2.23 -9.19
CA LYS A 387 -16.16 -0.87 -9.17
C LYS A 387 -17.64 -0.80 -9.55
N SER A 388 -18.19 -1.86 -10.14
CA SER A 388 -19.62 -1.94 -10.45
C SER A 388 -20.46 -2.26 -9.21
N PHE A 389 -19.87 -2.88 -8.19
CA PHE A 389 -20.52 -3.23 -6.92
C PHE A 389 -20.15 -2.30 -5.77
N PHE A 390 -18.95 -1.73 -5.77
CA PHE A 390 -18.47 -0.92 -4.66
C PHE A 390 -17.92 0.43 -5.10
N LYS A 391 -18.05 1.41 -4.22
CA LYS A 391 -17.32 2.68 -4.26
C LYS A 391 -16.56 2.84 -2.96
N LEU A 392 -15.26 3.12 -3.08
CA LEU A 392 -14.40 3.38 -1.93
C LEU A 392 -14.10 4.87 -1.83
N ASN A 393 -13.86 5.38 -0.63
CA ASN A 393 -13.42 6.77 -0.44
C ASN A 393 -11.97 7.02 -0.91
N THR A 394 -11.18 5.96 -1.08
CA THR A 394 -9.79 5.99 -1.56
C THR A 394 -9.52 4.73 -2.39
N ASP A 395 -8.63 4.84 -3.38
CA ASP A 395 -8.08 3.72 -4.15
C ASP A 395 -6.71 3.25 -3.64
N LYS A 396 -6.16 3.94 -2.64
CA LYS A 396 -4.83 3.70 -2.08
C LYS A 396 -4.86 3.44 -0.58
N VAL A 397 -3.88 2.65 -0.12
CA VAL A 397 -3.50 2.51 1.28
C VAL A 397 -2.14 3.18 1.46
N PRO A 398 -2.05 4.24 2.29
CA PRO A 398 -0.83 5.04 2.40
C PRO A 398 0.29 4.25 3.08
N ALA A 399 1.51 4.40 2.56
CA ALA A 399 2.70 3.76 3.12
C ALA A 399 2.90 4.09 4.61
N GLN A 400 3.23 3.06 5.40
CA GLN A 400 3.48 3.18 6.82
C GLN A 400 4.95 2.90 7.13
N SER A 401 5.48 3.55 8.18
CA SER A 401 6.82 3.23 8.69
C SER A 401 6.91 1.77 9.13
N LYS A 402 8.11 1.20 9.14
CA LYS A 402 8.40 -0.16 9.61
C LYS A 402 7.71 -0.48 10.94
N GLY A 403 7.20 -1.70 11.07
CA GLY A 403 6.45 -2.19 12.22
C GLY A 403 4.93 -2.14 12.05
N LYS A 404 4.22 -2.28 13.17
CA LYS A 404 2.75 -2.36 13.21
C LYS A 404 2.13 -0.98 13.41
N LYS A 405 1.28 -0.56 12.49
CA LYS A 405 0.52 0.69 12.52
C LYS A 405 -0.98 0.42 12.34
N HIS A 406 -1.78 1.40 12.70
CA HIS A 406 -3.23 1.33 12.58
C HIS A 406 -3.74 2.61 11.94
N LEU A 407 -4.54 2.46 10.90
CA LEU A 407 -5.30 3.54 10.28
C LEU A 407 -6.74 3.41 10.76
N ASP A 408 -7.06 4.11 11.85
CA ASP A 408 -8.41 4.17 12.42
C ASP A 408 -9.38 4.73 11.38
N ASP A 409 -10.51 4.05 11.17
CA ASP A 409 -11.67 4.59 10.45
C ASP A 409 -11.36 5.11 9.03
N HIS A 410 -10.33 4.56 8.39
CA HIS A 410 -9.73 5.08 7.16
C HIS A 410 -10.49 4.74 5.88
N LEU A 411 -11.08 3.53 5.81
CA LEU A 411 -11.71 3.03 4.60
C LEU A 411 -13.24 3.05 4.75
N ILE A 412 -13.92 3.67 3.79
CA ILE A 412 -15.37 3.63 3.66
C ILE A 412 -15.70 2.82 2.41
N ILE A 413 -16.50 1.77 2.58
CA ILE A 413 -16.99 0.90 1.51
C ILE A 413 -18.47 1.18 1.33
N GLU A 414 -18.87 1.74 0.21
CA GLU A 414 -20.25 1.90 -0.22
C GLU A 414 -20.62 0.74 -1.16
N CYS A 415 -21.69 -0.01 -0.83
CA CYS A 415 -22.23 -1.05 -1.69
C CYS A 415 -23.29 -0.45 -2.61
N LEU A 416 -22.99 -0.37 -3.92
CA LEU A 416 -23.81 0.33 -4.90
C LEU A 416 -25.05 -0.48 -5.32
N LYS A 417 -24.91 -1.80 -5.42
CA LYS A 417 -25.98 -2.70 -5.84
C LYS A 417 -25.73 -4.11 -5.31
N GLU A 418 -26.73 -4.96 -5.48
CA GLU A 418 -26.65 -6.34 -5.01
C GLU A 418 -25.79 -7.23 -5.92
N PHE A 419 -25.20 -8.30 -5.35
CA PHE A 419 -24.34 -9.24 -6.04
C PHE A 419 -24.54 -10.69 -5.56
N SER A 420 -24.49 -11.64 -6.50
CA SER A 420 -24.87 -13.05 -6.28
C SER A 420 -23.71 -13.99 -5.95
N THR A 421 -22.48 -13.50 -5.99
CA THR A 421 -21.26 -14.23 -5.63
C THR A 421 -20.45 -13.41 -4.63
N ASP A 422 -19.80 -14.08 -3.69
CA ASP A 422 -18.93 -13.40 -2.72
C ASP A 422 -17.90 -12.54 -3.47
N GLN A 423 -17.69 -11.33 -2.97
CA GLN A 423 -16.78 -10.35 -3.58
C GLN A 423 -15.54 -10.18 -2.70
N THR A 424 -14.50 -9.60 -3.27
CA THR A 424 -13.25 -9.30 -2.54
C THR A 424 -12.81 -7.87 -2.76
N ILE A 425 -12.26 -7.26 -1.72
CA ILE A 425 -11.41 -6.07 -1.84
C ILE A 425 -10.01 -6.51 -1.46
N LYS A 426 -9.08 -6.44 -2.41
CA LYS A 426 -7.69 -6.86 -2.24
C LYS A 426 -6.79 -5.64 -2.13
N VAL A 427 -5.80 -5.72 -1.26
CA VAL A 427 -4.70 -4.77 -1.21
C VAL A 427 -3.59 -5.32 -2.09
N MET A 428 -3.15 -4.54 -3.06
CA MET A 428 -2.23 -4.98 -4.10
C MET A 428 -1.04 -4.03 -4.22
N TYR A 429 0.14 -4.59 -4.47
CA TYR A 429 1.26 -3.87 -5.07
C TYR A 429 1.60 -4.52 -6.41
N LYS A 430 1.36 -3.81 -7.52
CA LYS A 430 1.43 -4.39 -8.87
C LYS A 430 0.57 -5.67 -8.95
N LYS A 431 1.20 -6.85 -9.04
CA LYS A 431 0.52 -8.15 -9.13
C LYS A 431 0.53 -8.94 -7.81
N GLU A 432 1.21 -8.44 -6.78
CA GLU A 432 1.33 -9.12 -5.49
C GLU A 432 0.19 -8.68 -4.56
N GLN A 433 -0.53 -9.64 -3.99
CA GLN A 433 -1.61 -9.41 -3.03
C GLN A 433 -1.03 -9.31 -1.62
N LEU A 434 -1.33 -8.24 -0.90
CA LEU A 434 -0.79 -7.92 0.43
C LEU A 434 -1.86 -7.88 1.53
N GLY A 435 -3.12 -8.07 1.17
CA GLY A 435 -4.26 -8.13 2.07
C GLY A 435 -5.57 -8.43 1.34
N GLN A 436 -6.60 -8.90 2.04
CA GLN A 436 -7.90 -9.21 1.47
C GLN A 436 -9.03 -9.10 2.51
N LEU A 437 -10.10 -8.41 2.11
CA LEU A 437 -11.42 -8.46 2.74
C LEU A 437 -12.36 -9.28 1.84
N ASN A 438 -13.04 -10.27 2.42
CA ASN A 438 -14.13 -10.98 1.77
C ASN A 438 -15.47 -10.32 2.13
N ILE A 439 -16.36 -10.20 1.14
CA ILE A 439 -17.70 -9.63 1.32
C ILE A 439 -18.71 -10.68 0.88
N LEU A 440 -19.56 -11.11 1.80
CA LEU A 440 -20.59 -12.12 1.52
C LEU A 440 -21.58 -11.61 0.48
N LYS A 441 -21.95 -12.49 -0.46
CA LYS A 441 -23.03 -12.24 -1.42
C LYS A 441 -24.29 -11.74 -0.74
N ASN A 442 -24.88 -10.71 -1.34
CA ASN A 442 -25.97 -9.97 -0.71
C ASN A 442 -27.16 -9.76 -1.65
N ASP A 443 -27.23 -10.46 -2.78
CA ASP A 443 -28.42 -10.52 -3.64
C ASP A 443 -29.65 -11.01 -2.88
N LYS A 444 -30.83 -10.66 -3.37
CA LYS A 444 -32.09 -11.02 -2.73
C LYS A 444 -32.23 -12.51 -2.42
N ALA A 445 -31.71 -13.41 -3.26
CA ALA A 445 -31.78 -14.85 -3.02
C ALA A 445 -30.77 -15.35 -1.97
N SER A 446 -29.78 -14.54 -1.61
CA SER A 446 -28.82 -14.83 -0.54
C SER A 446 -29.19 -14.19 0.80
N ARG A 447 -29.89 -13.06 0.79
CA ARG A 447 -30.42 -12.42 2.01
C ARG A 447 -31.53 -13.26 2.63
N LYS A 448 -31.64 -13.15 3.94
CA LYS A 448 -32.58 -13.94 4.75
C LYS A 448 -33.57 -13.03 5.46
N LYS A 449 -34.72 -13.58 5.81
CA LYS A 449 -35.72 -12.94 6.66
C LYS A 449 -36.24 -13.87 7.74
N VAL A 450 -36.73 -13.29 8.82
CA VAL A 450 -37.43 -14.03 9.89
C VAL A 450 -38.60 -13.21 10.39
N GLU A 451 -39.75 -13.87 10.52
CA GLU A 451 -40.94 -13.27 11.10
C GLU A 451 -40.91 -13.48 12.62
N VAL A 452 -41.08 -12.40 13.38
CA VAL A 452 -40.99 -12.41 14.85
C VAL A 452 -42.22 -11.75 15.44
N VAL A 453 -42.85 -12.43 16.40
CA VAL A 453 -43.95 -11.87 17.18
C VAL A 453 -43.49 -11.66 18.61
N PHE A 454 -43.50 -10.40 19.03
CA PHE A 454 -43.33 -10.03 20.43
C PHE A 454 -44.70 -10.08 21.10
N VAL A 455 -44.81 -10.90 22.13
CA VAL A 455 -46.07 -11.15 22.82
C VAL A 455 -45.98 -10.54 24.22
N GLU A 456 -46.72 -9.45 24.45
CA GLU A 456 -46.79 -8.81 25.76
C GLU A 456 -47.85 -9.50 26.61
N VAL A 457 -47.40 -10.33 27.55
CA VAL A 457 -48.28 -11.21 28.32
C VAL A 457 -48.75 -10.49 29.58
N LYS A 458 -50.07 -10.46 29.78
CA LYS A 458 -50.73 -10.03 31.02
C LYS A 458 -51.08 -11.22 31.89
N THR A 459 -50.80 -11.16 33.18
CA THR A 459 -50.94 -12.29 34.12
C THR A 459 -51.49 -11.86 35.48
N HIS A 460 -52.12 -12.81 36.19
CA HIS A 460 -52.56 -12.70 37.59
C HIS A 460 -52.12 -13.92 38.42
N LEU A 461 -50.85 -13.98 38.83
CA LEU A 461 -50.28 -15.19 39.47
C LEU A 461 -50.53 -15.34 41.00
N ASN A 462 -51.19 -14.39 41.67
CA ASN A 462 -51.39 -14.41 43.14
C ASN A 462 -52.73 -13.82 43.59
N ILE A 463 -53.10 -14.15 44.83
CA ILE A 463 -54.24 -13.69 45.66
C ILE A 463 -54.37 -12.15 45.71
N LYS A 464 -53.27 -11.39 45.55
CA LYS A 464 -53.29 -9.91 45.53
C LYS A 464 -53.92 -9.30 44.25
N LYS A 465 -54.28 -10.09 43.23
CA LYS A 465 -54.88 -9.64 41.95
C LYS A 465 -54.15 -8.49 41.24
N SER A 466 -52.85 -8.31 41.45
CA SER A 466 -52.11 -7.27 40.73
C SER A 466 -51.79 -7.75 39.32
N THR A 467 -52.35 -7.06 38.32
CA THR A 467 -51.99 -7.25 36.91
C THR A 467 -50.52 -6.95 36.71
N LYS A 468 -49.79 -7.90 36.14
CA LYS A 468 -48.46 -7.64 35.58
C LYS A 468 -48.51 -7.81 34.08
N GLU A 469 -47.77 -6.96 33.39
CA GLU A 469 -47.66 -6.96 31.95
C GLU A 469 -46.19 -6.98 31.57
N GLY A 470 -45.81 -7.92 30.71
CA GLY A 470 -44.47 -7.92 30.13
C GLY A 470 -44.30 -6.79 29.13
N LYS A 471 -43.11 -6.20 29.09
CA LYS A 471 -42.81 -5.04 28.23
C LYS A 471 -41.76 -5.39 27.18
N SER A 472 -42.07 -5.10 25.91
CA SER A 472 -41.16 -5.31 24.77
C SER A 472 -40.44 -4.03 24.31
N THR A 473 -40.65 -2.91 25.00
CA THR A 473 -40.07 -1.60 24.67
C THR A 473 -38.55 -1.66 24.55
N GLY A 474 -38.01 -1.09 23.46
CA GLY A 474 -36.57 -0.99 23.21
C GLY A 474 -35.88 -2.30 22.80
N LYS A 475 -36.57 -3.44 22.73
CA LYS A 475 -35.95 -4.74 22.41
C LYS A 475 -35.74 -4.97 20.91
N LYS A 476 -36.59 -4.37 20.06
CA LYS A 476 -36.54 -4.54 18.60
C LYS A 476 -35.18 -4.15 17.98
N PRO A 477 -34.59 -2.97 18.28
CA PRO A 477 -33.33 -2.57 17.66
C PRO A 477 -32.18 -3.51 18.01
N PHE A 478 -32.15 -4.01 19.24
CA PHE A 478 -31.09 -4.88 19.71
C PHE A 478 -31.13 -6.26 19.04
N LEU A 479 -32.31 -6.86 18.87
CA LEU A 479 -32.44 -8.11 18.11
C LEU A 479 -32.09 -7.91 16.63
N LYS A 480 -32.57 -6.82 16.02
CA LYS A 480 -32.25 -6.43 14.63
C LYS A 480 -30.75 -6.35 14.39
N LYS A 481 -30.02 -5.71 15.31
CA LYS A 481 -28.57 -5.53 15.24
C LYS A 481 -27.82 -6.86 15.04
N TYR A 482 -28.10 -7.87 15.86
CA TYR A 482 -27.42 -9.17 15.77
C TYR A 482 -27.84 -10.00 14.55
N LEU A 483 -29.12 -9.97 14.18
CA LEU A 483 -29.57 -10.67 12.98
C LEU A 483 -29.02 -10.03 11.69
N LYS A 484 -28.87 -8.69 11.68
CA LYS A 484 -28.26 -7.95 10.57
C LYS A 484 -26.84 -8.42 10.28
N GLN A 485 -26.07 -8.81 11.31
CA GLN A 485 -24.70 -9.34 11.12
C GLN A 485 -24.66 -10.54 10.17
N ALA A 486 -25.70 -11.36 10.19
CA ALA A 486 -25.86 -12.53 9.35
C ALA A 486 -26.71 -12.28 8.10
N LEU A 487 -26.90 -11.04 7.63
CA LEU A 487 -27.83 -10.74 6.51
C LEU A 487 -29.26 -11.28 6.73
N ILE A 488 -29.72 -11.33 7.99
CA ILE A 488 -31.10 -11.70 8.35
C ILE A 488 -31.87 -10.44 8.71
N LYS A 489 -32.94 -10.16 7.97
CA LYS A 489 -33.87 -9.06 8.21
C LYS A 489 -35.08 -9.54 9.01
N PRO A 490 -35.24 -9.13 10.29
CA PRO A 490 -36.41 -9.52 11.05
C PRO A 490 -37.58 -8.54 10.84
N THR A 491 -38.76 -9.08 10.57
CA THR A 491 -40.03 -8.36 10.67
C THR A 491 -40.60 -8.60 12.06
N ILE A 492 -40.75 -7.54 12.86
CA ILE A 492 -41.15 -7.67 14.28
C ILE A 492 -42.47 -6.97 14.55
N VAL A 493 -43.52 -7.77 14.74
CA VAL A 493 -44.85 -7.31 15.18
C VAL A 493 -45.00 -7.49 16.69
N VAL A 494 -45.90 -6.71 17.30
CA VAL A 494 -46.21 -6.81 18.75
C VAL A 494 -47.68 -7.13 18.88
N THR A 495 -48.02 -8.04 19.79
CA THR A 495 -49.41 -8.38 20.11
C THR A 495 -49.54 -8.60 21.62
N PRO A 496 -50.67 -8.21 22.24
CA PRO A 496 -50.96 -8.60 23.61
C PRO A 496 -51.37 -10.07 23.67
N LEU A 497 -51.15 -10.70 24.82
CA LEU A 497 -51.77 -11.96 25.23
C LEU A 497 -52.26 -11.83 26.66
N ASP A 498 -53.58 -11.87 26.87
CA ASP A 498 -54.16 -11.75 28.20
C ASP A 498 -54.42 -13.13 28.83
N LEU A 499 -53.70 -13.44 29.90
CA LEU A 499 -53.85 -14.65 30.71
C LEU A 499 -54.39 -14.34 32.12
N THR A 500 -54.87 -13.13 32.37
CA THR A 500 -55.36 -12.71 33.70
C THR A 500 -56.51 -13.59 34.21
N THR A 501 -57.38 -14.07 33.31
CA THR A 501 -58.48 -14.99 33.63
C THR A 501 -58.13 -16.47 33.48
N ASP A 502 -56.89 -16.80 33.09
CA ASP A 502 -56.48 -18.18 32.80
C ASP A 502 -56.09 -18.95 34.07
N LYS A 503 -57.09 -19.60 34.66
CA LYS A 503 -56.90 -20.44 35.86
C LYS A 503 -55.94 -21.61 35.61
N ASN A 504 -55.87 -22.14 34.40
CA ASN A 504 -55.01 -23.28 34.08
C ASN A 504 -53.55 -22.87 33.99
N PHE A 505 -53.27 -21.69 33.42
CA PHE A 505 -51.93 -21.09 33.43
C PHE A 505 -51.42 -20.94 34.87
N ASN A 506 -52.22 -20.31 35.74
CA ASN A 506 -51.86 -20.12 37.14
C ASN A 506 -51.64 -21.46 37.87
N LYS A 507 -52.57 -22.41 37.73
CA LYS A 507 -52.47 -23.73 38.37
C LYS A 507 -51.18 -24.47 37.98
N LYS A 508 -50.75 -24.33 36.72
CA LYS A 508 -49.61 -25.08 36.19
C LYS A 508 -48.27 -24.40 36.45
N PHE A 509 -48.20 -23.08 36.38
CA PHE A 509 -46.92 -22.35 36.35
C PHE A 509 -46.66 -21.45 37.55
N ALA A 510 -47.70 -21.08 38.32
CA ALA A 510 -47.54 -20.21 39.48
C ALA A 510 -47.47 -21.02 40.78
N GLY A 511 -46.31 -21.04 41.41
CA GLY A 511 -45.97 -21.83 42.60
C GLY A 511 -46.96 -21.71 43.75
N LYS A 512 -47.97 -22.59 43.76
CA LYS A 512 -49.03 -22.66 44.79
C LYS A 512 -49.58 -21.27 45.21
N GLY A 513 -49.73 -20.36 44.24
CA GLY A 513 -50.26 -19.02 44.50
C GLY A 513 -49.29 -18.05 45.18
N LYS A 514 -47.96 -18.18 44.98
CA LYS A 514 -46.96 -17.27 45.57
C LYS A 514 -46.63 -16.04 44.69
N GLY A 515 -47.24 -15.87 43.52
CA GLY A 515 -47.11 -14.66 42.69
C GLY A 515 -45.84 -14.54 41.87
N TYR A 516 -45.29 -15.69 41.51
CA TYR A 516 -44.15 -15.85 40.63
C TYR A 516 -44.28 -17.15 39.84
N ILE A 517 -43.50 -17.28 38.77
CA ILE A 517 -43.39 -18.50 37.98
C ILE A 517 -42.26 -19.36 38.56
N ASP A 518 -42.53 -20.61 38.93
CA ASP A 518 -41.51 -21.55 39.41
C ASP A 518 -41.53 -22.91 38.70
N GLU A 519 -42.59 -23.20 37.95
CA GLU A 519 -42.62 -24.28 36.98
C GLU A 519 -42.49 -23.71 35.57
N ARG A 520 -41.54 -24.24 34.79
CA ARG A 520 -41.25 -23.79 33.41
C ARG A 520 -41.49 -24.89 32.38
N THR A 521 -41.67 -26.12 32.82
CA THR A 521 -41.85 -27.29 31.96
C THR A 521 -43.13 -27.16 31.13
N GLY A 522 -42.96 -27.11 29.81
CA GLY A 522 -44.07 -26.93 28.86
C GLY A 522 -44.70 -25.54 28.87
N LEU A 523 -44.02 -24.53 29.43
CA LEU A 523 -44.50 -23.13 29.42
C LEU A 523 -44.60 -22.59 27.99
N HIS A 524 -43.55 -22.76 27.18
CA HIS A 524 -43.54 -22.33 25.78
C HIS A 524 -44.66 -22.97 24.96
N ASP A 525 -44.87 -24.28 25.11
CA ASP A 525 -45.94 -25.00 24.40
C ASP A 525 -47.33 -24.53 24.83
N TYR A 526 -47.49 -24.23 26.12
CA TYR A 526 -48.73 -23.68 26.62
C TYR A 526 -49.04 -22.31 26.00
N LEU A 527 -48.06 -21.41 25.98
CA LEU A 527 -48.19 -20.08 25.39
C LEU A 527 -48.42 -20.16 23.87
N ASN A 528 -47.69 -21.03 23.17
CA ASN A 528 -47.88 -21.27 21.74
C ASN A 528 -49.31 -21.73 21.40
N LYS A 529 -49.93 -22.57 22.24
CA LYS A 529 -51.33 -23.01 22.07
C LYS A 529 -52.35 -21.88 22.23
N LYS A 530 -51.98 -20.78 22.88
CA LYS A 530 -52.83 -19.59 23.05
C LYS A 530 -52.70 -18.60 21.90
N MET A 531 -51.70 -18.77 21.03
CA MET A 531 -51.47 -17.87 19.91
C MET A 531 -52.36 -18.22 18.71
N ASP A 532 -52.71 -17.19 17.94
CA ASP A 532 -53.35 -17.32 16.64
C ASP A 532 -52.48 -18.17 15.68
N LYS A 533 -53.11 -19.04 14.90
CA LYS A 533 -52.47 -19.90 13.90
C LYS A 533 -51.65 -19.13 12.87
N LYS A 534 -51.95 -17.85 12.61
CA LYS A 534 -51.15 -16.99 11.70
C LYS A 534 -49.70 -16.82 12.17
N TYR A 535 -49.43 -16.99 13.47
CA TYR A 535 -48.08 -16.91 14.02
C TYR A 535 -47.35 -18.26 14.04
N LYS A 536 -47.88 -19.32 13.42
CA LYS A 536 -47.28 -20.66 13.47
C LYS A 536 -45.80 -20.67 13.06
N ASP A 537 -45.46 -19.93 12.00
CA ASP A 537 -44.12 -19.86 11.41
C ASP A 537 -43.30 -18.65 11.91
N PHE A 538 -43.73 -18.02 13.00
CA PHE A 538 -43.01 -16.91 13.63
C PHE A 538 -42.12 -17.44 14.75
N LEU A 539 -40.99 -16.76 14.97
CA LEU A 539 -40.32 -16.80 16.27
C LEU A 539 -41.18 -16.05 17.28
N LYS A 540 -41.70 -16.76 18.29
CA LYS A 540 -42.54 -16.16 19.34
C LYS A 540 -41.68 -15.76 20.54
N VAL A 541 -41.71 -14.49 20.91
CA VAL A 541 -40.97 -13.98 22.08
C VAL A 541 -41.99 -13.46 23.09
N TYR A 542 -42.23 -14.24 24.14
CA TYR A 542 -43.17 -13.92 25.20
C TYR A 542 -42.48 -13.08 26.28
N PHE A 543 -43.05 -11.92 26.57
CA PHE A 543 -42.65 -11.05 27.66
C PHE A 543 -43.63 -11.25 28.81
N ILE A 544 -43.16 -11.79 29.93
CA ILE A 544 -43.94 -11.99 31.14
C ILE A 544 -43.44 -11.03 32.22
N GLY A 545 -44.35 -10.26 32.81
CA GLY A 545 -44.05 -9.26 33.85
C GLY A 545 -43.74 -9.86 35.23
N ASP A 546 -43.88 -11.18 35.40
CA ASP A 546 -43.59 -11.89 36.64
C ASP A 546 -42.15 -12.33 36.78
N LYS A 547 -41.68 -12.39 38.03
CA LYS A 547 -40.40 -12.99 38.37
C LYS A 547 -40.43 -14.51 38.20
N CYS A 548 -39.29 -15.07 37.82
CA CYS A 548 -39.03 -16.50 37.83
C CYS A 548 -37.82 -16.78 38.75
N PRO A 549 -38.03 -16.88 40.08
CA PRO A 549 -36.94 -17.08 41.04
C PRO A 549 -36.30 -18.47 40.90
N THR A 550 -35.03 -18.58 41.26
CA THR A 550 -34.37 -19.86 41.54
C THR A 550 -34.27 -20.05 43.04
N PHE A 551 -34.31 -21.31 43.48
CA PHE A 551 -34.24 -21.67 44.88
C PHE A 551 -33.07 -22.61 45.13
N ASN A 552 -32.35 -22.39 46.21
CA ASN A 552 -31.32 -23.31 46.67
C ASN A 552 -31.95 -24.59 47.25
N LYS A 553 -31.11 -25.56 47.66
CA LYS A 553 -31.59 -26.82 48.26
C LYS A 553 -32.40 -26.64 49.56
N ALA A 554 -32.22 -25.51 50.25
CA ALA A 554 -32.98 -25.17 51.45
C ALA A 554 -34.32 -24.47 51.15
N GLY A 555 -34.65 -24.25 49.87
CA GLY A 555 -35.88 -23.56 49.45
C GLY A 555 -35.80 -22.03 49.54
N THR A 556 -34.63 -21.46 49.79
CA THR A 556 -34.41 -20.00 49.81
C THR A 556 -34.16 -19.49 48.40
N GLU A 557 -34.76 -18.35 48.06
CA GLU A 557 -34.51 -17.66 46.77
C GLU A 557 -33.02 -17.28 46.68
N ASP A 558 -32.32 -17.77 45.67
CA ASP A 558 -30.86 -17.57 45.47
C ASP A 558 -30.51 -16.93 44.12
N GLY A 559 -31.53 -16.59 43.33
CA GLY A 559 -31.35 -16.01 42.01
C GLY A 559 -32.66 -15.91 41.24
N ARG A 560 -32.53 -15.67 39.93
CA ARG A 560 -33.66 -15.58 39.01
C ARG A 560 -33.28 -15.99 37.59
N ILE A 561 -34.27 -16.44 36.84
CA ILE A 561 -34.18 -16.66 35.39
C ILE A 561 -34.70 -15.42 34.68
N ASN A 562 -33.86 -14.78 33.89
CA ASN A 562 -34.27 -13.60 33.10
C ASN A 562 -34.94 -14.00 31.78
N GLY A 563 -34.58 -15.15 31.22
CA GLY A 563 -35.13 -15.64 29.96
C GLY A 563 -34.77 -17.09 29.70
N GLN A 564 -35.49 -17.70 28.77
CA GLN A 564 -35.28 -19.06 28.34
C GLN A 564 -35.85 -19.27 26.93
N ALA A 565 -35.01 -19.71 26.00
CA ALA A 565 -35.44 -20.35 24.76
C ALA A 565 -36.08 -21.72 25.04
N LYS A 566 -37.11 -22.10 24.27
CA LYS A 566 -37.79 -23.40 24.38
C LYS A 566 -36.78 -24.55 24.25
N ASP A 567 -35.97 -24.47 23.20
CA ASP A 567 -34.84 -25.35 22.94
C ASP A 567 -33.89 -24.65 21.94
N ILE A 568 -32.75 -25.27 21.66
CA ILE A 568 -31.94 -24.92 20.50
C ILE A 568 -32.68 -25.29 19.22
N ASN A 569 -32.69 -24.39 18.24
CA ASN A 569 -33.36 -24.61 16.96
C ASN A 569 -34.89 -24.85 17.12
N SER A 570 -35.53 -23.99 17.90
CA SER A 570 -36.95 -23.98 18.24
C SER A 570 -37.65 -22.69 17.78
N ASP A 571 -38.89 -22.49 18.22
CA ASP A 571 -39.77 -21.41 17.74
C ASP A 571 -40.24 -20.43 18.81
N ALA A 572 -39.77 -20.58 20.05
CA ALA A 572 -40.30 -19.81 21.17
C ALA A 572 -39.24 -19.44 22.21
N VAL A 573 -39.41 -18.24 22.77
CA VAL A 573 -38.62 -17.67 23.86
C VAL A 573 -39.56 -17.10 24.90
N VAL A 574 -39.26 -17.31 26.18
CA VAL A 574 -39.95 -16.64 27.29
C VAL A 574 -38.96 -15.77 28.04
N LEU A 575 -39.34 -14.52 28.30
CA LEU A 575 -38.58 -13.54 29.06
C LEU A 575 -39.38 -13.15 30.30
N PHE A 576 -38.71 -13.12 31.45
CA PHE A 576 -39.33 -12.84 32.74
C PHE A 576 -38.89 -11.46 33.27
N GLN A 577 -39.46 -11.05 34.41
CA GLN A 577 -39.03 -9.84 35.10
C GLN A 577 -37.51 -9.85 35.34
N GLY A 578 -36.84 -8.75 34.95
CA GLY A 578 -35.38 -8.59 35.10
C GLY A 578 -34.57 -8.83 33.81
N HIS A 579 -35.21 -9.23 32.71
CA HIS A 579 -34.57 -9.31 31.40
C HIS A 579 -34.14 -7.93 30.87
N ASN A 580 -33.07 -7.91 30.07
CA ASN A 580 -32.62 -6.72 29.35
C ASN A 580 -32.66 -6.97 27.83
N THR A 581 -32.30 -5.96 27.03
CA THR A 581 -32.22 -6.05 25.56
C THR A 581 -31.34 -7.21 25.10
N SER A 582 -30.23 -7.45 25.81
CA SER A 582 -29.30 -8.53 25.51
C SER A 582 -29.85 -9.91 25.82
N THR A 583 -30.65 -10.06 26.89
CA THR A 583 -31.39 -11.31 27.17
C THR A 583 -32.30 -11.67 25.99
N THR A 584 -33.06 -10.70 25.46
CA THR A 584 -33.96 -10.95 24.33
C THR A 584 -33.22 -11.50 23.11
N ALA A 585 -32.12 -10.87 22.70
CA ALA A 585 -31.35 -11.34 21.56
C ALA A 585 -30.64 -12.67 21.82
N HIS A 586 -30.09 -12.87 23.02
CA HIS A 586 -29.40 -14.11 23.41
C HIS A 586 -30.33 -15.32 23.35
N GLU A 587 -31.52 -15.23 23.97
CA GLU A 587 -32.49 -16.33 23.93
C GLU A 587 -33.09 -16.52 22.53
N ALA A 588 -33.32 -15.45 21.78
CA ALA A 588 -33.77 -15.55 20.38
C ALA A 588 -32.74 -16.29 19.52
N LEU A 589 -31.45 -16.02 19.69
CA LEU A 589 -30.38 -16.71 18.97
C LEU A 589 -30.26 -18.19 19.38
N HIS A 590 -30.54 -18.53 20.64
CA HIS A 590 -30.70 -19.93 21.05
C HIS A 590 -31.85 -20.61 20.29
N ALA A 591 -33.04 -20.01 20.29
CA ALA A 591 -34.18 -20.53 19.54
C ALA A 591 -33.86 -20.66 18.04
N LEU A 592 -33.08 -19.74 17.47
CA LEU A 592 -32.64 -19.81 16.08
C LEU A 592 -31.47 -20.79 15.82
N GLY A 593 -30.96 -21.48 16.84
CA GLY A 593 -30.02 -22.60 16.69
C GLY A 593 -28.60 -22.38 17.22
N LEU A 594 -28.28 -21.21 17.79
CA LEU A 594 -26.96 -20.97 18.35
C LEU A 594 -26.81 -21.58 19.73
N TYR A 595 -25.66 -22.20 19.98
CA TYR A 595 -25.27 -22.65 21.31
C TYR A 595 -24.46 -21.56 22.00
N HIS A 596 -24.30 -21.68 23.31
CA HIS A 596 -23.29 -20.93 24.03
C HIS A 596 -21.90 -21.18 23.41
N THR A 597 -21.05 -20.15 23.38
CA THR A 597 -19.67 -20.26 22.85
C THR A 597 -18.85 -21.36 23.54
N PHE A 598 -19.15 -21.65 24.80
CA PHE A 598 -18.49 -22.64 25.64
C PHE A 598 -19.22 -23.98 25.72
N SER A 599 -20.18 -24.24 24.81
CA SER A 599 -20.99 -25.45 24.83
C SER A 599 -20.17 -26.72 24.55
N PRO A 600 -20.37 -27.81 25.30
CA PRO A 600 -19.75 -29.11 25.00
C PRO A 600 -20.51 -29.92 23.92
N SER A 601 -21.58 -29.37 23.33
CA SER A 601 -22.39 -30.08 22.34
C SER A 601 -21.57 -30.45 21.09
N LYS A 602 -21.76 -31.67 20.57
CA LYS A 602 -21.12 -32.10 19.31
C LYS A 602 -21.61 -31.29 18.10
N SER A 603 -22.82 -30.72 18.17
CA SER A 603 -23.40 -29.84 17.15
C SER A 603 -22.83 -28.41 17.23
N HIS A 604 -21.89 -28.15 18.15
CA HIS A 604 -21.17 -26.89 18.31
C HIS A 604 -19.69 -27.12 17.95
N PRO A 605 -19.24 -26.72 16.74
CA PRO A 605 -17.96 -27.19 16.19
C PRO A 605 -16.71 -26.70 16.95
N TYR A 606 -16.81 -25.53 17.59
CA TYR A 606 -15.70 -24.83 18.23
C TYR A 606 -16.11 -24.31 19.62
N SER A 607 -15.65 -24.98 20.69
CA SER A 607 -15.90 -24.54 22.08
C SER A 607 -14.78 -23.62 22.57
N TYR A 608 -15.16 -22.49 23.16
CA TYR A 608 -14.27 -21.44 23.66
C TYR A 608 -14.30 -21.37 25.19
N LYS A 609 -13.22 -20.90 25.82
CA LYS A 609 -13.17 -20.64 27.27
C LYS A 609 -14.28 -19.66 27.64
N LYS A 610 -15.17 -20.10 28.54
CA LYS A 610 -16.27 -19.30 29.04
C LYS A 610 -15.79 -17.99 29.64
N GLY A 611 -16.42 -16.88 29.25
CA GLY A 611 -16.10 -15.54 29.74
C GLY A 611 -15.07 -14.79 28.89
N GLU A 612 -14.46 -15.41 27.88
CA GLU A 612 -13.27 -14.85 27.21
C GLU A 612 -13.53 -14.29 25.81
N THR A 613 -14.78 -14.27 25.35
CA THR A 613 -15.15 -13.78 24.02
C THR A 613 -16.05 -12.54 24.06
N TYR A 614 -16.11 -11.80 22.96
CA TYR A 614 -17.04 -10.67 22.76
C TYR A 614 -18.32 -11.11 22.06
N ASN A 615 -18.57 -12.42 22.00
CA ASN A 615 -19.74 -12.99 21.34
C ASN A 615 -20.98 -12.89 22.24
N ILE A 616 -22.15 -12.58 21.67
CA ILE A 616 -23.40 -12.54 22.45
C ILE A 616 -23.77 -13.88 23.09
N MET A 617 -23.32 -15.00 22.55
CA MET A 617 -23.56 -16.33 23.12
C MET A 617 -22.59 -16.70 24.25
N ASP A 618 -21.78 -15.75 24.73
CA ASP A 618 -20.89 -15.92 25.88
C ASP A 618 -21.46 -15.26 27.15
N TYR A 619 -20.92 -15.63 28.31
CA TYR A 619 -21.24 -15.01 29.60
C TYR A 619 -20.26 -13.92 30.02
N SER A 620 -19.33 -13.53 29.15
CA SER A 620 -18.31 -12.49 29.38
C SER A 620 -18.82 -11.13 29.89
N HIS A 621 -20.11 -10.83 29.74
CA HIS A 621 -20.76 -9.66 30.32
C HIS A 621 -20.90 -9.69 31.86
N GLN A 622 -20.77 -10.86 32.49
CA GLN A 622 -20.84 -10.98 33.94
C GLN A 622 -19.58 -10.38 34.58
N SER A 623 -19.74 -9.73 35.74
CA SER A 623 -18.64 -9.05 36.44
C SER A 623 -17.44 -9.96 36.73
N LYS A 624 -17.71 -11.23 37.07
CA LYS A 624 -16.66 -12.25 37.31
C LYS A 624 -15.78 -12.57 36.08
N TYR A 625 -16.20 -12.16 34.88
CA TYR A 625 -15.47 -12.33 33.64
C TYR A 625 -15.01 -10.99 33.03
N GLY A 626 -15.04 -9.91 33.82
CA GLY A 626 -14.53 -8.60 33.40
C GLY A 626 -15.51 -7.73 32.61
N SER A 627 -16.81 -8.06 32.59
CA SER A 627 -17.87 -7.21 32.01
C SER A 627 -17.64 -6.84 30.54
N LYS A 628 -17.15 -7.78 29.72
CA LYS A 628 -16.89 -7.54 28.30
C LYS A 628 -18.19 -7.16 27.57
N LYS A 629 -18.09 -6.17 26.67
CA LYS A 629 -19.20 -5.83 25.76
C LYS A 629 -19.35 -6.95 24.74
N ARG A 630 -20.45 -7.69 24.81
CA ARG A 630 -20.79 -8.66 23.76
C ARG A 630 -21.33 -7.87 22.58
N ILE A 631 -20.64 -7.91 21.45
CA ILE A 631 -20.91 -7.06 20.27
C ILE A 631 -20.99 -7.84 18.96
N LEU A 632 -20.57 -9.10 18.92
CA LEU A 632 -20.45 -9.85 17.67
C LEU A 632 -21.06 -11.25 17.71
N THR A 633 -21.23 -11.80 16.52
CA THR A 633 -21.44 -13.21 16.18
C THR A 633 -20.47 -13.57 15.06
N TRP A 634 -20.18 -14.86 14.89
CA TRP A 634 -19.16 -15.32 13.93
C TRP A 634 -19.77 -15.75 12.59
N LEU A 635 -18.98 -15.72 11.52
CA LEU A 635 -19.29 -16.21 10.18
C LEU A 635 -19.87 -17.63 10.20
N TRP A 636 -19.25 -18.53 10.96
CA TRP A 636 -19.76 -19.90 11.09
C TRP A 636 -21.10 -19.98 11.84
N GLN A 637 -21.37 -19.03 12.75
CA GLN A 637 -22.69 -18.90 13.41
C GLN A 637 -23.72 -18.31 12.44
N TRP A 638 -23.34 -17.38 11.57
CA TRP A 638 -24.24 -16.84 10.54
C TRP A 638 -24.74 -17.96 9.62
N LYS A 639 -23.81 -18.80 9.12
CA LYS A 639 -24.15 -20.01 8.34
C LYS A 639 -25.09 -20.95 9.09
N LYS A 640 -24.92 -21.10 10.40
CA LYS A 640 -25.80 -21.92 11.23
C LYS A 640 -27.21 -21.33 11.37
N LEU A 641 -27.32 -20.02 11.56
CA LEU A 641 -28.61 -19.33 11.60
C LEU A 641 -29.37 -19.52 10.29
N TRP A 642 -28.71 -19.41 9.14
CA TRP A 642 -29.34 -19.57 7.82
C TRP A 642 -30.03 -20.91 7.58
N ASN A 643 -29.67 -21.93 8.36
CA ASN A 643 -30.23 -23.29 8.27
C ASN A 643 -31.43 -23.51 9.21
N ASN A 644 -31.82 -22.51 10.00
CA ASN A 644 -32.99 -22.62 10.87
C ASN A 644 -34.30 -22.62 10.04
N PRO A 645 -35.28 -23.49 10.35
CA PRO A 645 -36.52 -23.56 9.59
C PRO A 645 -37.37 -22.28 9.55
N LEU A 646 -37.26 -21.40 10.54
CA LEU A 646 -37.97 -20.11 10.59
C LEU A 646 -37.30 -19.03 9.75
N ILE A 647 -36.03 -19.23 9.37
CA ILE A 647 -35.28 -18.29 8.54
C ILE A 647 -35.54 -18.63 7.07
N LYS A 648 -36.12 -17.69 6.34
CA LYS A 648 -36.53 -17.82 4.92
C LYS A 648 -35.67 -16.92 4.03
N LEU A 649 -35.72 -17.11 2.72
CA LEU A 649 -35.14 -16.16 1.75
C LEU A 649 -35.96 -14.86 1.73
N GLU A 650 -35.30 -13.72 1.51
CA GLU A 650 -35.96 -12.39 1.53
C GLU A 650 -37.01 -12.20 0.43
#